data_AF-A0AA91GSH4-F1
#
_entry.id   AF-A0AA91GSH4-F1
#
_cell.length_a   1.000
_cell.length_b   1.000
_cell.length_c   1.000
_cell.angle_alpha   90.00
_cell.angle_beta   90.00
_cell.angle_gamma   90.00
#
_symmetry.space_group_name_H-M   'P 1'
#
loop_
_entity.id
_entity.type
_entity.pdbx_description
1 polymer ?
#
loop_
_entity_poly.entity_id
_entity_poly.type
_entity_poly.pdbx_seq_one_letter_code
_entity_poly.pdbx_strand_id
1 'polypeptide(L)'
;MGEILTFCRQQHRSAITNRGNSRFVKVFVSPILLTLLCLTATCIDAKAQSSSLETGTTGTYRHRDTENSPHQQVSQSPRPLGQHSRPAPALLGVISYGTEISLNGHTLSGAWLQQRQKTGLLSIHLSDGALKQLFGVDLLDTSNPTTQPIQWFSSNTKPLVLTSLLTTGYRYLDITNIAKIAQWQMQANGKTLVITTPRAKVTNIYQDKQPVGDRIILDLDRPTPWQITQGVPARKLQPQLEDKGIRGQRDKENSLTQLPLSPPVSSSLPNREWTITLDGIADPVLLERYSPVGGVGEDKLTPPSPLSPSSPPPTPKPLIQQVEVVNNQTIIYLSVPFGLAPRVSTVANPNRLIVEIRPDAMVERNITWAPGLIWRQQFVNLGQQRFPVVWLEMNPRASGIKLKPIWTSTNTLVGTAPLIETAQQYSAVAAINGGYFNRNNRLPLGAIRRDGQWLSGPILNRGAIAWNDSGQFYIGRLNLVETLIGNNNLQLPILTLNSGYVQSGIARYTPAWGATYTPLTDNEIILVVEKNQVINQLIGGKVGEIGVPIPQDGYLLTLRGKATSSASSLPIGSSVKMTSSTAPADFSRYPHILGAGPLLVQNRQIVLDAKGEKFSDAFIAQKAVRSGICTTTTGNLIIAAVHNRAGGAGPTLAEHAQLMQLLGCVNALNLDGGSSTSLYLGGQLLDRSPNTAARVHNGVGIFLQPRR
;
A
#
# COMPACT_ATOMS: atom_id res chain seq x y z
N MET A 1 -10.37 -53.70 31.90
CA MET A 1 -9.75 -54.47 30.81
C MET A 1 -9.64 -53.51 29.64
N GLY A 2 -8.50 -52.88 29.31
CA GLY A 2 -7.09 -53.20 29.60
C GLY A 2 -6.42 -53.80 28.35
N GLU A 3 -5.22 -53.45 27.91
CA GLU A 3 -4.17 -52.50 28.39
C GLU A 3 -3.47 -51.92 27.13
N ILE A 4 -2.98 -50.67 27.07
CA ILE A 4 -1.62 -50.20 27.43
C ILE A 4 -0.49 -51.25 27.30
N LEU A 5 0.50 -50.96 26.44
CA LEU A 5 1.91 -51.34 26.65
C LEU A 5 2.85 -50.33 25.95
N THR A 6 4.18 -50.52 25.99
CA THR A 6 5.11 -49.36 26.06
C THR A 6 6.55 -49.64 25.57
N PHE A 7 7.20 -48.60 25.01
CA PHE A 7 8.67 -48.46 24.75
C PHE A 7 9.27 -49.25 23.55
N CYS A 8 10.53 -49.03 23.08
CA CYS A 8 11.70 -48.39 23.71
C CYS A 8 12.63 -47.56 22.76
N ARG A 9 13.67 -46.92 23.34
CA ARG A 9 14.76 -46.16 22.71
C ARG A 9 16.13 -46.80 22.99
N GLN A 10 17.04 -46.73 22.01
CA GLN A 10 18.50 -46.54 22.17
C GLN A 10 19.02 -46.08 20.78
N GLN A 11 19.86 -45.06 20.56
CA GLN A 11 21.07 -44.55 21.21
C GLN A 11 22.28 -45.51 21.19
N HIS A 12 23.23 -45.19 20.32
CA HIS A 12 24.67 -45.41 20.54
C HIS A 12 25.44 -44.13 20.21
N ARG A 13 26.65 -44.00 20.79
CA ARG A 13 27.52 -42.82 20.69
C ARG A 13 28.98 -43.28 20.53
N SER A 14 29.86 -42.32 20.26
CA SER A 14 31.33 -42.43 20.18
C SER A 14 31.91 -43.04 18.89
N ALA A 15 33.12 -42.70 18.42
CA ALA A 15 33.88 -41.43 18.30
C ALA A 15 35.30 -41.75 17.74
N ILE A 16 36.16 -40.72 17.62
CA ILE A 16 37.64 -40.76 17.57
C ILE A 16 38.34 -40.90 16.17
N THR A 17 38.63 -39.69 15.62
CA THR A 17 39.89 -39.20 15.00
C THR A 17 40.43 -39.64 13.61
N ASN A 18 40.76 -38.57 12.86
CA ASN A 18 42.05 -38.23 12.20
C ASN A 18 42.33 -38.48 10.70
N ARG A 19 42.73 -37.36 10.06
CA ARG A 19 43.73 -37.15 8.99
C ARG A 19 43.69 -38.01 7.70
N GLY A 20 43.57 -37.32 6.56
CA GLY A 20 43.94 -37.84 5.24
C GLY A 20 43.79 -36.81 4.12
N ASN A 21 44.87 -36.12 3.75
CA ASN A 21 44.90 -35.28 2.54
C ASN A 21 45.14 -36.17 1.31
N SER A 22 44.31 -36.06 0.28
CA SER A 22 44.67 -36.51 -1.08
C SER A 22 43.83 -35.78 -2.13
N ARG A 23 44.48 -35.25 -3.17
CA ARG A 23 43.83 -34.78 -4.40
C ARG A 23 43.73 -35.96 -5.37
N PHE A 24 42.57 -36.21 -5.96
CA PHE A 24 42.52 -36.90 -7.25
C PHE A 24 41.50 -36.28 -8.20
N VAL A 25 41.98 -35.93 -9.39
CA VAL A 25 41.15 -35.53 -10.52
C VAL A 25 40.74 -36.80 -11.27
N LYS A 26 39.45 -36.93 -11.60
CA LYS A 26 38.99 -37.80 -12.70
C LYS A 26 37.98 -37.04 -13.55
N VAL A 27 38.45 -36.54 -14.69
CA VAL A 27 37.61 -36.31 -15.87
C VAL A 27 37.41 -37.68 -16.53
N PHE A 28 36.19 -37.99 -16.92
CA PHE A 28 35.92 -39.02 -17.94
C PHE A 28 34.87 -38.50 -18.90
N VAL A 29 35.08 -38.77 -20.19
CA VAL A 29 34.21 -38.36 -21.29
C VAL A 29 33.43 -39.58 -21.80
N SER A 30 32.27 -39.30 -22.40
CA SER A 30 31.35 -40.15 -23.16
C SER A 30 31.98 -41.33 -23.94
N PRO A 31 31.16 -42.34 -24.28
CA PRO A 31 30.66 -42.34 -25.67
C PRO A 31 29.14 -42.56 -25.82
N ILE A 32 28.69 -42.35 -27.06
CA ILE A 32 27.30 -42.40 -27.58
C ILE A 32 27.22 -43.52 -28.61
N LEU A 33 26.08 -44.23 -28.73
CA LEU A 33 25.60 -44.80 -30.02
C LEU A 33 24.13 -45.31 -29.94
N LEU A 34 23.44 -45.63 -31.04
CA LEU A 34 22.80 -44.78 -32.07
C LEU A 34 21.90 -45.64 -33.00
N THR A 35 20.68 -45.19 -33.36
CA THR A 35 19.85 -45.55 -34.57
C THR A 35 18.49 -44.81 -34.44
N LEU A 36 17.88 -44.05 -35.37
CA LEU A 36 18.03 -43.80 -36.83
C LEU A 36 17.72 -45.01 -37.73
N LEU A 37 16.94 -44.96 -38.84
CA LEU A 37 16.09 -43.96 -39.55
C LEU A 37 14.72 -44.65 -39.93
N CYS A 38 13.85 -44.32 -40.90
CA CYS A 38 13.72 -43.27 -41.95
C CYS A 38 12.26 -43.17 -42.48
N LEU A 39 11.76 -41.98 -42.89
CA LEU A 39 10.95 -41.72 -44.12
C LEU A 39 10.54 -40.23 -44.24
N THR A 40 10.14 -39.77 -45.44
CA THR A 40 10.39 -38.38 -45.89
C THR A 40 9.33 -37.73 -46.82
N ALA A 41 9.24 -36.40 -46.73
CA ALA A 41 8.72 -35.43 -47.74
C ALA A 41 7.19 -35.44 -48.00
N THR A 42 6.54 -34.43 -48.62
CA THR A 42 6.98 -33.29 -49.48
C THR A 42 6.14 -32.00 -49.30
N CYS A 43 6.77 -30.81 -49.47
CA CYS A 43 6.28 -29.59 -50.19
C CYS A 43 4.91 -28.91 -49.85
N ILE A 44 4.58 -27.64 -50.18
CA ILE A 44 5.29 -26.39 -50.61
C ILE A 44 4.36 -25.18 -50.28
N ASP A 45 4.93 -23.95 -50.23
CA ASP A 45 4.33 -22.58 -50.28
C ASP A 45 2.84 -22.29 -49.99
N ALA A 46 2.62 -21.18 -49.27
CA ALA A 46 1.41 -20.36 -49.36
C ALA A 46 1.77 -18.87 -49.48
N LYS A 47 1.56 -18.27 -50.66
CA LYS A 47 1.65 -16.81 -50.86
C LYS A 47 0.37 -16.11 -50.39
N ALA A 48 0.50 -14.90 -49.88
CA ALA A 48 -0.64 -14.00 -49.71
C ALA A 48 -1.01 -13.35 -51.05
N GLN A 49 -2.31 -13.22 -51.34
CA GLN A 49 -2.81 -12.35 -52.41
C GLN A 49 -4.19 -11.80 -52.07
N SER A 50 -4.52 -10.67 -52.70
CA SER A 50 -5.68 -9.81 -52.42
C SER A 50 -6.96 -10.25 -53.13
N SER A 51 -8.12 -9.91 -52.56
CA SER A 51 -9.41 -9.89 -53.25
C SER A 51 -10.12 -8.55 -53.05
N SER A 52 -10.41 -7.84 -54.14
CA SER A 52 -11.19 -6.60 -54.16
C SER A 52 -12.19 -6.64 -55.32
N LEU A 53 -13.48 -6.67 -54.99
CA LEU A 53 -14.60 -6.42 -55.90
C LEU A 53 -15.69 -5.71 -55.06
N GLU A 54 -16.16 -4.51 -55.44
CA GLU A 54 -17.29 -4.24 -56.37
C GLU A 54 -18.68 -4.59 -55.78
N THR A 55 -19.79 -3.90 -56.06
CA THR A 55 -20.09 -2.50 -56.49
C THR A 55 -21.59 -2.26 -56.18
N GLY A 56 -22.07 -1.00 -56.25
CA GLY A 56 -23.51 -0.65 -56.22
C GLY A 56 -23.99 -0.01 -54.90
N THR A 57 -24.96 0.92 -54.90
CA THR A 57 -25.72 1.47 -56.04
C THR A 57 -26.22 2.90 -55.74
N THR A 58 -26.10 3.80 -56.74
CA THR A 58 -26.87 5.04 -57.00
C THR A 58 -27.53 5.84 -55.86
N GLY A 59 -27.16 7.13 -55.76
CA GLY A 59 -27.96 8.18 -55.12
C GLY A 59 -27.58 9.58 -55.62
N THR A 60 -28.39 10.18 -56.49
CA THR A 60 -28.12 11.47 -57.17
C THR A 60 -28.82 12.66 -56.48
N TYR A 61 -28.22 13.86 -56.48
CA TYR A 61 -28.73 15.06 -57.19
C TYR A 61 -27.97 16.40 -56.92
N ARG A 62 -27.58 17.08 -58.02
CA ARG A 62 -27.41 18.55 -58.29
C ARG A 62 -26.57 19.51 -57.41
N HIS A 63 -25.85 20.36 -58.16
CA HIS A 63 -25.14 21.60 -57.79
C HIS A 63 -26.00 22.71 -57.13
N ARG A 64 -25.35 23.57 -56.34
CA ARG A 64 -25.18 25.00 -56.69
C ARG A 64 -24.00 25.65 -55.96
N ASP A 65 -23.34 26.59 -56.61
CA ASP A 65 -22.21 27.39 -56.12
C ASP A 65 -22.68 28.69 -55.46
N THR A 66 -21.92 29.25 -54.49
CA THR A 66 -21.30 30.61 -54.53
C THR A 66 -20.58 31.01 -53.22
N GLU A 67 -19.45 31.72 -53.39
CA GLU A 67 -18.85 32.79 -52.54
C GLU A 67 -18.14 32.53 -51.17
N ASN A 68 -16.84 32.88 -51.18
CA ASN A 68 -16.08 33.74 -50.24
C ASN A 68 -15.90 33.40 -48.73
N SER A 69 -14.74 32.82 -48.41
CA SER A 69 -13.64 33.35 -47.52
C SER A 69 -13.90 33.91 -46.09
N PRO A 70 -12.90 33.89 -45.16
CA PRO A 70 -11.58 33.23 -45.18
C PRO A 70 -11.20 32.40 -43.91
N HIS A 71 -10.10 31.64 -44.03
CA HIS A 71 -9.19 31.12 -43.00
C HIS A 71 -9.64 30.95 -41.52
N GLN A 72 -9.79 29.69 -41.10
CA GLN A 72 -9.21 29.22 -39.82
C GLN A 72 -8.40 27.94 -40.05
N GLN A 73 -7.14 27.92 -39.59
CA GLN A 73 -6.33 26.70 -39.55
C GLN A 73 -6.74 25.86 -38.33
N VAL A 74 -7.49 24.79 -38.54
CA VAL A 74 -7.76 23.80 -37.48
C VAL A 74 -6.49 23.01 -37.22
N SER A 75 -5.84 23.26 -36.09
CA SER A 75 -4.69 22.49 -35.62
C SER A 75 -5.11 21.05 -35.30
N GLN A 76 -4.55 20.08 -36.03
CA GLN A 76 -4.79 18.66 -35.75
C GLN A 76 -4.03 18.21 -34.51
N SER A 77 -4.61 18.46 -33.33
CA SER A 77 -4.12 17.94 -32.06
C SER A 77 -4.05 16.40 -32.10
N PRO A 78 -2.90 15.78 -31.74
CA PRO A 78 -2.80 14.33 -31.67
C PRO A 78 -3.84 13.74 -30.72
N ARG A 79 -4.58 12.72 -31.16
CA ARG A 79 -5.52 11.99 -30.29
C ARG A 79 -4.73 11.33 -29.16
N PRO A 80 -5.07 11.54 -27.88
CA PRO A 80 -4.47 10.76 -26.80
C PRO A 80 -4.83 9.28 -26.97
N LEU A 81 -3.86 8.39 -26.75
CA LEU A 81 -4.09 6.95 -26.73
C LEU A 81 -5.13 6.64 -25.65
N GLY A 82 -6.29 6.14 -26.10
CA GLY A 82 -7.48 6.04 -25.27
C GLY A 82 -7.28 5.11 -24.08
N GLN A 83 -7.84 5.49 -22.93
CA GLN A 83 -8.05 4.57 -21.81
C GLN A 83 -9.05 3.49 -22.27
N HIS A 84 -8.54 2.39 -22.83
CA HIS A 84 -9.33 1.17 -23.00
C HIS A 84 -9.51 0.48 -21.65
N SER A 85 -10.32 1.10 -20.78
CA SER A 85 -11.08 0.40 -19.75
C SER A 85 -11.98 -0.60 -20.47
N ARG A 86 -11.45 -1.83 -20.66
CA ARG A 86 -12.26 -2.96 -21.13
C ARG A 86 -13.50 -3.02 -20.24
N PRO A 87 -14.72 -3.13 -20.81
CA PRO A 87 -15.91 -3.32 -20.00
C PRO A 87 -15.70 -4.56 -19.12
N ALA A 88 -16.01 -4.43 -17.83
CA ALA A 88 -15.98 -5.58 -16.94
C ALA A 88 -16.89 -6.68 -17.52
N PRO A 89 -16.48 -7.96 -17.48
CA PRO A 89 -17.28 -9.04 -18.04
C PRO A 89 -18.66 -9.03 -17.38
N ALA A 90 -19.72 -9.00 -18.20
CA ALA A 90 -21.10 -8.90 -17.72
C ALA A 90 -21.41 -10.07 -16.78
N LEU A 91 -21.55 -9.77 -15.50
CA LEU A 91 -21.71 -10.77 -14.44
C LEU A 91 -23.10 -11.39 -14.53
N LEU A 92 -23.16 -12.72 -14.57
CA LEU A 92 -24.38 -13.45 -14.90
C LEU A 92 -25.47 -13.18 -13.86
N GLY A 93 -26.51 -12.44 -14.27
CA GLY A 93 -27.62 -12.01 -13.44
C GLY A 93 -27.43 -10.70 -12.65
N VAL A 94 -26.27 -10.02 -12.73
CA VAL A 94 -26.11 -8.70 -12.09
C VAL A 94 -26.85 -7.64 -12.91
N ILE A 95 -27.77 -6.92 -12.26
CA ILE A 95 -28.66 -5.94 -12.91
C ILE A 95 -28.34 -4.48 -12.54
N SER A 96 -27.66 -4.26 -11.42
CA SER A 96 -27.13 -2.94 -11.03
C SER A 96 -25.95 -3.11 -10.07
N TYR A 97 -25.05 -2.13 -10.01
CA TYR A 97 -23.86 -2.13 -9.15
C TYR A 97 -23.30 -0.71 -8.99
N GLY A 98 -22.48 -0.51 -7.96
CA GLY A 98 -21.82 0.76 -7.73
C GLY A 98 -20.81 0.76 -6.59
N THR A 99 -20.32 1.95 -6.26
CA THR A 99 -19.24 2.21 -5.28
C THR A 99 -19.65 3.18 -4.17
N GLU A 100 -20.94 3.50 -4.10
CA GLU A 100 -21.54 4.44 -3.15
C GLU A 100 -22.74 3.80 -2.44
N ILE A 101 -22.84 4.01 -1.14
CA ILE A 101 -23.97 3.58 -0.31
C ILE A 101 -24.47 4.82 0.43
N SER A 102 -25.76 5.15 0.29
CA SER A 102 -26.39 6.19 1.10
C SER A 102 -27.06 5.52 2.31
N LEU A 103 -26.37 5.52 3.45
CA LEU A 103 -26.83 4.91 4.69
C LEU A 103 -27.55 5.97 5.53
N ASN A 104 -28.86 5.81 5.73
CA ASN A 104 -29.71 6.76 6.46
C ASN A 104 -29.63 8.22 5.97
N GLY A 105 -29.29 8.41 4.69
CA GLY A 105 -29.06 9.71 4.04
C GLY A 105 -27.59 10.11 3.88
N HIS A 106 -26.67 9.45 4.59
CA HIS A 106 -25.23 9.71 4.52
C HIS A 106 -24.57 8.92 3.38
N THR A 107 -24.09 9.61 2.34
CA THR A 107 -23.40 8.97 1.21
C THR A 107 -21.95 8.63 1.59
N LEU A 108 -21.64 7.34 1.58
CA LEU A 108 -20.38 6.73 1.99
C LEU A 108 -19.81 5.88 0.84
N SER A 109 -18.48 5.76 0.76
CA SER A 109 -17.86 4.87 -0.22
C SER A 109 -17.99 3.41 0.22
N GLY A 110 -18.52 2.57 -0.66
CA GLY A 110 -18.71 1.14 -0.41
C GLY A 110 -19.21 0.44 -1.66
N ALA A 111 -18.53 -0.62 -2.08
CA ALA A 111 -18.94 -1.36 -3.27
C ALA A 111 -20.15 -2.24 -2.97
N TRP A 112 -21.14 -2.22 -3.87
CA TRP A 112 -22.37 -3.00 -3.80
C TRP A 112 -22.76 -3.54 -5.19
N LEU A 113 -23.57 -4.60 -5.21
CA LEU A 113 -24.26 -5.06 -6.42
C LEU A 113 -25.65 -5.62 -6.11
N GLN A 114 -26.51 -5.62 -7.12
CA GLN A 114 -27.83 -6.26 -7.10
C GLN A 114 -27.86 -7.35 -8.17
N GLN A 115 -28.17 -8.58 -7.76
CA GLN A 115 -28.21 -9.75 -8.63
C GLN A 115 -29.60 -10.37 -8.64
N ARG A 116 -30.14 -10.61 -9.84
CA ARG A 116 -31.31 -11.46 -10.06
C ARG A 116 -30.86 -12.93 -10.03
N GLN A 117 -31.36 -13.67 -9.05
CA GLN A 117 -31.10 -15.10 -8.90
C GLN A 117 -31.86 -15.91 -9.97
N LYS A 118 -31.48 -17.18 -10.17
CA LYS A 118 -32.17 -18.11 -11.10
C LYS A 118 -33.65 -18.32 -10.77
N THR A 119 -34.04 -18.08 -9.53
CA THR A 119 -35.43 -18.10 -9.00
C THR A 119 -36.24 -16.85 -9.38
N GLY A 120 -35.67 -15.90 -10.12
CA GLY A 120 -36.28 -14.61 -10.44
C GLY A 120 -36.17 -13.57 -9.32
N LEU A 121 -35.95 -14.00 -8.07
CA LEU A 121 -35.76 -13.16 -6.89
C LEU A 121 -34.55 -12.22 -7.03
N LEU A 122 -34.65 -11.05 -6.41
CA LEU A 122 -33.54 -10.10 -6.31
C LEU A 122 -32.78 -10.34 -5.01
N SER A 123 -31.45 -10.26 -5.10
CA SER A 123 -30.53 -10.27 -3.96
C SER A 123 -29.65 -9.03 -4.02
N ILE A 124 -29.34 -8.48 -2.85
CA ILE A 124 -28.48 -7.30 -2.68
C ILE A 124 -27.25 -7.73 -1.91
N HIS A 125 -26.08 -7.36 -2.44
CA HIS A 125 -24.78 -7.78 -1.92
C HIS A 125 -23.91 -6.56 -1.66
N LEU A 126 -23.24 -6.53 -0.51
CA LEU A 126 -22.26 -5.51 -0.16
C LEU A 126 -20.86 -6.12 -0.11
N SER A 127 -19.84 -5.36 -0.51
CA SER A 127 -18.45 -5.74 -0.25
C SER A 127 -18.22 -5.99 1.25
N ASP A 128 -17.41 -7.01 1.57
CA ASP A 128 -17.10 -7.35 2.96
C ASP A 128 -16.39 -6.20 3.69
N GLY A 129 -15.62 -5.38 2.97
CA GLY A 129 -15.13 -4.08 3.43
C GLY A 129 -16.24 -3.07 3.79
N ALA A 130 -17.25 -2.89 2.95
CA ALA A 130 -18.37 -1.98 3.26
C ALA A 130 -19.19 -2.46 4.47
N LEU A 131 -19.44 -3.76 4.60
CA LEU A 131 -20.09 -4.33 5.79
C LEU A 131 -19.27 -4.12 7.06
N LYS A 132 -17.95 -4.33 7.00
CA LYS A 132 -17.08 -4.15 8.16
C LYS A 132 -16.91 -2.68 8.55
N GLN A 133 -16.75 -1.79 7.58
CA GLN A 133 -16.44 -0.37 7.84
C GLN A 133 -17.67 0.50 8.08
N LEU A 134 -18.79 0.26 7.39
CA LEU A 134 -19.95 1.15 7.45
C LEU A 134 -21.03 0.67 8.44
N PHE A 135 -21.18 -0.65 8.59
CA PHE A 135 -22.22 -1.27 9.43
C PHE A 135 -21.68 -1.83 10.76
N GLY A 136 -20.36 -1.93 10.91
CA GLY A 136 -19.74 -2.53 12.10
C GLY A 136 -19.90 -4.05 12.17
N VAL A 137 -20.06 -4.72 11.03
CA VAL A 137 -20.13 -6.20 10.98
C VAL A 137 -18.74 -6.78 11.23
N ASP A 138 -18.64 -7.70 12.20
CA ASP A 138 -17.40 -8.43 12.39
C ASP A 138 -17.34 -9.68 11.51
N LEU A 139 -16.23 -9.83 10.79
CA LEU A 139 -15.98 -10.93 9.87
C LEU A 139 -15.19 -11.99 10.65
N LEU A 140 -15.76 -13.18 10.80
CA LEU A 140 -15.15 -14.29 11.54
C LEU A 140 -14.31 -15.17 10.60
N ASP A 141 -13.55 -16.10 11.18
CA ASP A 141 -12.65 -16.98 10.41
C ASP A 141 -13.39 -17.91 9.44
N THR A 142 -12.76 -18.18 8.29
CA THR A 142 -13.30 -19.10 7.28
C THR A 142 -12.18 -19.71 6.44
N SER A 143 -12.24 -21.03 6.23
CA SER A 143 -11.42 -21.76 5.25
C SER A 143 -12.04 -21.79 3.85
N ASN A 144 -13.32 -21.40 3.71
CA ASN A 144 -14.05 -21.44 2.46
C ASN A 144 -14.28 -20.02 1.90
N PRO A 145 -13.70 -19.65 0.75
CA PRO A 145 -13.87 -18.32 0.17
C PRO A 145 -15.30 -18.02 -0.32
N THR A 146 -16.17 -19.02 -0.49
CA THR A 146 -17.57 -18.81 -0.92
C THR A 146 -18.55 -18.53 0.23
N THR A 147 -18.12 -18.61 1.49
CA THR A 147 -18.94 -18.31 2.67
C THR A 147 -18.21 -17.44 3.68
N GLN A 148 -18.96 -16.59 4.39
CA GLN A 148 -18.42 -15.71 5.43
C GLN A 148 -19.31 -15.78 6.69
N PRO A 149 -18.87 -16.45 7.76
CA PRO A 149 -19.49 -16.32 9.07
C PRO A 149 -19.25 -14.92 9.63
N ILE A 150 -20.26 -14.32 10.24
CA ILE A 150 -20.22 -12.95 10.77
C ILE A 150 -20.81 -12.85 12.18
N GLN A 151 -20.43 -11.79 12.88
CA GLN A 151 -21.04 -11.37 14.15
C GLN A 151 -21.52 -9.92 14.03
N TRP A 152 -22.81 -9.73 14.23
CA TRP A 152 -23.48 -8.41 14.27
C TRP A 152 -24.82 -8.60 14.98
N PHE A 153 -24.92 -8.13 16.22
CA PHE A 153 -26.06 -8.28 17.15
C PHE A 153 -26.71 -9.68 17.05
N SER A 154 -25.90 -10.72 17.20
CA SER A 154 -26.27 -12.12 16.95
C SER A 154 -25.61 -13.07 17.94
N SER A 155 -26.08 -14.33 17.97
CA SER A 155 -25.57 -15.33 18.92
C SER A 155 -24.13 -15.73 18.62
N ASN A 156 -23.26 -15.57 19.63
CA ASN A 156 -21.86 -15.99 19.56
C ASN A 156 -21.69 -17.53 19.42
N THR A 157 -22.73 -18.32 19.73
CA THR A 157 -22.72 -19.79 19.55
C THR A 157 -23.29 -20.26 18.22
N LYS A 158 -23.98 -19.38 17.48
CA LYS A 158 -24.59 -19.66 16.17
C LYS A 158 -24.47 -18.41 15.27
N PRO A 159 -23.26 -18.10 14.77
CA PRO A 159 -23.03 -16.94 13.91
C PRO A 159 -23.82 -17.06 12.60
N LEU A 160 -24.24 -15.91 12.05
CA LEU A 160 -24.86 -15.86 10.73
C LEU A 160 -23.79 -16.15 9.67
N VAL A 161 -24.13 -16.94 8.65
CA VAL A 161 -23.20 -17.25 7.54
C VAL A 161 -23.77 -16.68 6.25
N LEU A 162 -23.06 -15.73 5.65
CA LEU A 162 -23.42 -15.14 4.36
C LEU A 162 -22.72 -15.90 3.22
N THR A 163 -23.41 -16.06 2.09
CA THR A 163 -22.79 -16.49 0.83
C THR A 163 -22.00 -15.33 0.22
N SER A 164 -20.92 -15.63 -0.50
CA SER A 164 -20.04 -14.59 -1.06
C SER A 164 -19.66 -14.80 -2.52
N LEU A 165 -19.64 -13.69 -3.26
CA LEU A 165 -19.36 -13.58 -4.68
C LEU A 165 -18.14 -12.67 -4.89
N LEU A 166 -17.14 -13.16 -5.62
CA LEU A 166 -15.87 -12.47 -5.84
C LEU A 166 -15.80 -11.92 -7.28
N THR A 167 -15.75 -10.60 -7.43
CA THR A 167 -15.77 -9.95 -8.75
C THR A 167 -15.37 -8.47 -8.69
N THR A 168 -15.02 -7.85 -9.83
CA THR A 168 -14.77 -6.40 -10.00
C THR A 168 -13.82 -5.74 -8.98
N GLY A 169 -12.90 -6.51 -8.37
CA GLY A 169 -11.97 -6.05 -7.33
C GLY A 169 -12.40 -6.34 -5.89
N TYR A 170 -13.64 -6.76 -5.66
CA TYR A 170 -14.27 -6.88 -4.34
C TYR A 170 -14.82 -8.29 -4.08
N ARG A 171 -14.94 -8.65 -2.80
CA ARG A 171 -15.68 -9.82 -2.34
C ARG A 171 -16.98 -9.34 -1.73
N TYR A 172 -18.08 -9.57 -2.43
CA TYR A 172 -19.43 -9.21 -2.01
C TYR A 172 -20.02 -10.34 -1.16
N LEU A 173 -20.78 -9.99 -0.13
CA LEU A 173 -21.57 -10.90 0.71
C LEU A 173 -23.07 -10.62 0.46
N ASP A 174 -23.90 -11.66 0.33
CA ASP A 174 -25.34 -11.50 0.19
C ASP A 174 -25.95 -11.03 1.52
N ILE A 175 -26.51 -9.81 1.54
CA ILE A 175 -27.09 -9.21 2.75
C ILE A 175 -28.60 -9.34 2.83
N THR A 176 -29.25 -9.94 1.82
CA THR A 176 -30.71 -9.90 1.64
C THR A 176 -31.47 -10.43 2.86
N ASN A 177 -30.96 -11.50 3.48
CA ASN A 177 -31.57 -12.10 4.67
C ASN A 177 -31.29 -11.32 5.96
N ILE A 178 -30.06 -10.84 6.19
CA ILE A 178 -29.74 -10.05 7.40
C ILE A 178 -30.45 -8.69 7.37
N ALA A 179 -30.52 -8.04 6.20
CA ALA A 179 -31.27 -6.81 6.00
C ALA A 179 -32.77 -7.01 6.30
N LYS A 180 -33.37 -8.12 5.84
CA LYS A 180 -34.77 -8.47 6.14
C LYS A 180 -35.00 -8.69 7.64
N ILE A 181 -34.10 -9.40 8.33
CA ILE A 181 -34.17 -9.66 9.78
C ILE A 181 -34.03 -8.35 10.57
N ALA A 182 -33.10 -7.47 10.17
CA ALA A 182 -32.84 -6.17 10.78
C ALA A 182 -33.80 -5.05 10.31
N GLN A 183 -34.84 -5.40 9.53
CA GLN A 183 -35.87 -4.50 9.01
C GLN A 183 -35.33 -3.31 8.16
N TRP A 184 -34.19 -3.50 7.48
CA TRP A 184 -33.62 -2.48 6.59
C TRP A 184 -34.42 -2.37 5.29
N GLN A 185 -34.68 -1.14 4.85
CA GLN A 185 -35.16 -0.85 3.50
C GLN A 185 -33.96 -0.61 2.58
N MET A 186 -34.00 -1.15 1.35
CA MET A 186 -32.88 -1.09 0.40
C MET A 186 -33.37 -0.79 -1.02
N GLN A 187 -32.81 0.23 -1.67
CA GLN A 187 -33.17 0.60 -3.04
C GLN A 187 -31.93 1.01 -3.85
N ALA A 188 -31.73 0.35 -5.00
CA ALA A 188 -30.73 0.75 -5.98
C ALA A 188 -31.18 2.03 -6.70
N ASN A 189 -30.34 3.08 -6.69
CA ASN A 189 -30.58 4.34 -7.39
C ASN A 189 -29.34 4.71 -8.22
N GLY A 190 -29.31 4.28 -9.48
CA GLY A 190 -28.14 4.45 -10.34
C GLY A 190 -26.91 3.74 -9.77
N LYS A 191 -25.87 4.52 -9.43
CA LYS A 191 -24.60 4.04 -8.82
C LYS A 191 -24.64 3.95 -7.29
N THR A 192 -25.69 4.47 -6.67
CA THR A 192 -25.81 4.59 -5.21
C THR A 192 -26.84 3.59 -4.70
N LEU A 193 -26.50 2.80 -3.69
CA LEU A 193 -27.46 1.96 -2.99
C LEU A 193 -27.96 2.70 -1.75
N VAL A 194 -29.24 3.07 -1.74
CA VAL A 194 -29.89 3.69 -0.57
C VAL A 194 -30.26 2.58 0.41
N ILE A 195 -29.82 2.72 1.66
CA ILE A 195 -30.13 1.80 2.77
C ILE A 195 -30.65 2.63 3.94
N THR A 196 -31.88 2.35 4.35
CA THR A 196 -32.49 2.97 5.54
C THR A 196 -32.67 1.90 6.61
N THR A 197 -32.04 2.09 7.77
CA THR A 197 -32.18 1.19 8.91
C THR A 197 -33.19 1.76 9.92
N PRO A 198 -33.84 0.93 10.74
CA PRO A 198 -34.69 1.43 11.82
C PRO A 198 -33.88 2.33 12.77
N ARG A 199 -34.42 3.49 13.14
CA ARG A 199 -33.77 4.40 14.10
C ARG A 199 -33.62 3.70 15.46
N ALA A 200 -32.38 3.57 15.93
CA ALA A 200 -32.10 3.07 17.27
C ALA A 200 -32.02 4.19 18.30
N LYS A 201 -32.09 3.81 19.58
CA LYS A 201 -31.77 4.66 20.72
C LYS A 201 -30.53 4.13 21.46
N VAL A 202 -29.67 5.04 21.91
CA VAL A 202 -28.67 4.74 22.95
C VAL A 202 -29.30 5.10 24.29
N THR A 203 -29.67 4.09 25.08
CA THR A 203 -30.49 4.26 26.29
C THR A 203 -29.66 4.39 27.56
N ASN A 204 -28.45 3.82 27.58
CA ASN A 204 -27.47 4.10 28.62
C ASN A 204 -26.02 3.91 28.15
N ILE A 205 -25.11 4.55 28.87
CA ILE A 205 -23.66 4.41 28.72
C ILE A 205 -23.09 4.09 30.10
N TYR A 206 -22.46 2.92 30.22
CA TYR A 206 -21.68 2.52 31.39
C TYR A 206 -20.19 2.60 31.05
N GLN A 207 -19.36 2.98 32.02
CA GLN A 207 -17.91 2.81 31.96
C GLN A 207 -17.45 2.10 33.25
N ASP A 208 -16.64 1.04 33.13
CA ASP A 208 -16.01 0.37 34.26
C ASP A 208 -14.55 -0.01 34.00
N LYS A 209 -13.79 -0.24 35.08
CA LYS A 209 -12.39 -0.65 35.02
C LYS A 209 -12.27 -2.15 34.87
N GLN A 210 -11.35 -2.57 34.01
CA GLN A 210 -11.02 -3.97 33.74
C GLN A 210 -9.54 -4.23 34.06
N PRO A 211 -9.11 -5.48 34.34
CA PRO A 211 -7.70 -5.79 34.64
C PRO A 211 -6.70 -5.39 33.53
N VAL A 212 -7.17 -5.17 32.30
CA VAL A 212 -6.36 -4.79 31.14
C VAL A 212 -6.68 -3.39 30.56
N GLY A 213 -7.47 -2.58 31.28
CA GLY A 213 -7.80 -1.20 30.87
C GLY A 213 -9.20 -0.74 31.29
N ASP A 214 -9.93 -0.11 30.38
CA ASP A 214 -11.31 0.35 30.59
C ASP A 214 -12.28 -0.42 29.69
N ARG A 215 -13.55 -0.48 30.08
CA ARG A 215 -14.65 -0.97 29.23
C ARG A 215 -15.77 0.05 29.24
N ILE A 216 -16.32 0.32 28.05
CA ILE A 216 -17.55 1.08 27.84
C ILE A 216 -18.62 0.10 27.33
N ILE A 217 -19.84 0.21 27.85
CA ILE A 217 -21.01 -0.54 27.37
C ILE A 217 -22.10 0.45 26.99
N LEU A 218 -22.54 0.40 25.74
CA LEU A 218 -23.70 1.14 25.24
C LEU A 218 -24.90 0.19 25.21
N ASP A 219 -25.94 0.51 25.98
CA ASP A 219 -27.23 -0.20 25.90
C ASP A 219 -28.08 0.41 24.77
N LEU A 220 -28.68 -0.45 23.97
CA LEU A 220 -29.41 -0.10 22.75
C LEU A 220 -30.80 -0.75 22.75
N ASP A 221 -31.81 -0.06 22.23
CA ASP A 221 -33.14 -0.67 22.06
C ASP A 221 -33.12 -1.75 20.96
N ARG A 222 -32.34 -1.55 19.90
CA ARG A 222 -32.23 -2.43 18.71
C ARG A 222 -30.81 -2.48 18.13
N PRO A 223 -30.50 -3.47 17.28
CA PRO A 223 -29.29 -3.47 16.45
C PRO A 223 -29.19 -2.22 15.57
N THR A 224 -28.01 -1.61 15.47
CA THR A 224 -27.79 -0.43 14.62
C THR A 224 -26.40 -0.45 13.95
N PRO A 225 -26.24 0.09 12.73
CA PRO A 225 -24.93 0.40 12.18
C PRO A 225 -24.08 1.22 13.16
N TRP A 226 -22.81 0.85 13.27
CA TRP A 226 -21.84 1.60 14.06
C TRP A 226 -20.48 1.61 13.35
N GLN A 227 -19.69 2.65 13.64
CA GLN A 227 -18.37 2.88 13.08
C GLN A 227 -17.41 3.29 14.20
N ILE A 228 -16.12 2.99 14.03
CA ILE A 228 -15.07 3.46 14.95
C ILE A 228 -13.85 3.93 14.18
N THR A 229 -13.43 5.17 14.45
CA THR A 229 -12.36 5.85 13.72
C THR A 229 -11.31 6.38 14.69
N GLN A 230 -10.03 6.10 14.42
CA GLN A 230 -8.94 6.76 15.13
C GLN A 230 -8.77 8.20 14.60
N GLY A 231 -8.65 9.18 15.49
CA GLY A 231 -8.29 10.55 15.14
C GLY A 231 -6.85 10.66 14.60
N VAL A 232 -6.61 11.69 13.79
CA VAL A 232 -5.26 12.02 13.31
C VAL A 232 -4.41 12.47 14.52
N PRO A 233 -3.20 11.94 14.75
CA PRO A 233 -2.36 12.37 15.86
C PRO A 233 -2.08 13.87 15.82
N ALA A 234 -2.33 14.56 16.94
CA ALA A 234 -2.11 15.99 17.06
C ALA A 234 -0.69 16.37 16.61
N ARG A 235 -0.60 17.26 15.62
CA ARG A 235 0.66 17.57 14.94
C ARG A 235 1.54 18.41 15.87
N LYS A 236 2.45 17.77 16.62
CA LYS A 236 3.56 18.52 17.25
C LYS A 236 4.27 19.28 16.14
N LEU A 237 4.27 20.61 16.24
CA LEU A 237 5.25 21.44 15.55
C LEU A 237 6.62 20.94 15.98
N GLN A 238 7.35 20.29 15.06
CA GLN A 238 8.79 20.17 15.24
C GLN A 238 9.34 21.59 15.22
N PRO A 239 10.25 21.97 16.13
CA PRO A 239 10.90 23.27 16.06
C PRO A 239 11.48 23.44 14.66
N GLN A 240 11.06 24.50 13.95
CA GLN A 240 11.80 24.91 12.78
C GLN A 240 13.16 25.38 13.28
N LEU A 241 14.24 24.82 12.73
CA LEU A 241 15.57 25.40 12.89
C LEU A 241 15.55 26.70 12.08
N GLU A 242 15.26 27.80 12.75
CA GLU A 242 15.32 29.14 12.15
C GLU A 242 16.75 29.38 11.64
N ASP A 243 16.89 29.50 10.32
CA ASP A 243 18.15 29.84 9.68
C ASP A 243 18.46 31.34 9.90
N LYS A 244 18.96 31.66 11.09
CA LYS A 244 19.46 33.00 11.44
C LYS A 244 20.82 33.21 10.80
N GLY A 245 20.79 33.46 9.50
CA GLY A 245 21.98 33.64 8.67
C GLY A 245 22.89 34.75 9.18
N ILE A 246 24.17 34.42 9.35
CA ILE A 246 25.25 35.37 9.60
C ILE A 246 26.26 35.24 8.45
N ARG A 247 26.53 36.36 7.76
CA ARG A 247 27.68 36.46 6.84
C ARG A 247 28.95 36.62 7.66
N GLY A 248 29.91 35.70 7.59
CA GLY A 248 31.18 35.88 8.31
C GLY A 248 32.25 34.81 8.08
N GLN A 249 33.14 35.08 7.12
CA GLN A 249 34.51 34.54 7.03
C GLN A 249 34.71 33.01 6.92
N ARG A 250 35.96 32.63 6.70
CA ARG A 250 36.50 31.27 6.55
C ARG A 250 37.47 31.04 7.70
N ASP A 251 37.54 29.84 8.27
CA ASP A 251 38.77 29.02 8.25
C ASP A 251 38.71 27.80 9.21
N LYS A 252 39.42 26.74 8.79
CA LYS A 252 40.05 25.68 9.60
C LYS A 252 39.22 24.63 10.34
N GLU A 253 39.93 23.53 10.59
CA GLU A 253 39.53 22.18 10.93
C GLU A 253 39.13 21.94 12.40
N ASN A 254 38.47 20.79 12.60
CA ASN A 254 38.49 19.93 13.79
C ASN A 254 37.71 20.33 15.06
N SER A 255 37.41 19.27 15.83
CA SER A 255 36.80 19.23 17.17
C SER A 255 35.38 19.77 17.33
N LEU A 256 34.41 18.86 17.39
CA LEU A 256 33.16 19.05 18.12
C LEU A 256 33.02 17.97 19.20
N THR A 257 33.59 18.25 20.37
CA THR A 257 33.39 17.49 21.61
C THR A 257 32.01 17.77 22.21
N GLN A 258 31.37 16.70 22.70
CA GLN A 258 30.39 16.67 23.81
C GLN A 258 29.41 17.86 23.98
N LEU A 259 28.14 17.62 23.71
CA LEU A 259 27.03 18.34 24.34
C LEU A 259 26.47 17.51 25.53
N PRO A 260 26.01 18.13 26.63
CA PRO A 260 25.61 17.38 27.83
C PRO A 260 24.34 16.56 27.66
N LEU A 261 24.32 15.35 28.24
CA LEU A 261 23.14 14.51 28.38
C LEU A 261 22.30 14.92 29.61
N SER A 262 21.35 15.84 29.42
CA SER A 262 20.22 15.97 30.35
C SER A 262 19.18 14.89 30.03
N PRO A 263 18.80 14.01 30.97
CA PRO A 263 17.79 12.99 30.71
C PRO A 263 16.41 13.65 30.50
N PRO A 264 15.63 13.22 29.50
CA PRO A 264 14.29 13.77 29.29
C PRO A 264 13.37 13.37 30.46
N VAL A 265 12.77 14.37 31.11
CA VAL A 265 11.72 14.16 32.12
C VAL A 265 10.59 13.32 31.50
N SER A 266 10.12 12.33 32.27
CA SER A 266 9.08 11.39 31.87
C SER A 266 7.80 12.11 31.43
N SER A 267 7.63 12.27 30.12
CA SER A 267 6.41 12.73 29.48
C SER A 267 5.78 11.55 28.73
N SER A 268 4.64 11.07 29.23
CA SER A 268 3.84 10.07 28.55
C SER A 268 3.47 10.55 27.15
N LEU A 269 3.54 9.67 26.15
CA LEU A 269 3.06 10.01 24.81
C LEU A 269 1.57 10.40 24.88
N PRO A 270 1.15 11.44 24.15
CA PRO A 270 -0.19 12.00 24.29
C PRO A 270 -1.25 10.97 23.93
N ASN A 271 -2.43 11.12 24.54
CA ASN A 271 -3.62 10.37 24.17
C ASN A 271 -3.89 10.47 22.67
N ARG A 272 -4.53 9.41 22.16
CA ARG A 272 -5.07 9.34 20.80
C ARG A 272 -6.55 9.58 20.91
N GLU A 273 -7.05 10.57 20.19
CA GLU A 273 -8.49 10.75 20.05
C GLU A 273 -9.06 9.62 19.18
N TRP A 274 -10.26 9.15 19.52
CA TRP A 274 -11.07 8.22 18.74
C TRP A 274 -12.53 8.68 18.75
N THR A 275 -13.27 8.28 17.73
CA THR A 275 -14.70 8.56 17.60
C THR A 275 -15.44 7.25 17.39
N ILE A 276 -16.48 7.00 18.19
CA ILE A 276 -17.51 6.00 17.89
C ILE A 276 -18.72 6.74 17.34
N THR A 277 -19.27 6.26 16.22
CA THR A 277 -20.50 6.78 15.62
C THR A 277 -21.54 5.66 15.56
N LEU A 278 -22.78 5.94 15.93
CA LEU A 278 -23.91 5.00 15.83
C LEU A 278 -25.09 5.63 15.09
N ASP A 279 -25.77 4.86 14.24
CA ASP A 279 -27.02 5.25 13.56
C ASP A 279 -28.21 5.16 14.53
N GLY A 280 -28.19 6.02 15.54
CA GLY A 280 -29.22 6.11 16.56
C GLY A 280 -29.06 7.38 17.39
N ILE A 281 -30.09 7.72 18.16
CA ILE A 281 -30.17 8.94 18.96
C ILE A 281 -30.01 8.58 20.45
N ALA A 282 -29.04 9.19 21.13
CA ALA A 282 -28.90 9.03 22.57
C ALA A 282 -30.04 9.71 23.32
N ASP A 283 -30.54 9.09 24.39
CA ASP A 283 -31.53 9.73 25.26
C ASP A 283 -30.91 10.99 25.92
N PRO A 284 -31.64 12.13 26.03
CA PRO A 284 -31.05 13.45 26.33
C PRO A 284 -30.18 13.52 27.60
N VAL A 285 -30.53 12.75 28.63
CA VAL A 285 -29.77 12.63 29.89
C VAL A 285 -28.30 12.21 29.67
N LEU A 286 -27.99 11.51 28.57
CA LEU A 286 -26.62 11.17 28.19
C LEU A 286 -25.84 12.35 27.61
N LEU A 287 -26.54 13.26 26.91
CA LEU A 287 -25.96 14.48 26.37
C LEU A 287 -25.64 15.46 27.50
N GLU A 288 -26.51 15.56 28.50
CA GLU A 288 -26.26 16.31 29.74
C GLU A 288 -25.08 15.71 30.52
N ARG A 289 -25.08 14.37 30.73
CA ARG A 289 -24.00 13.64 31.46
C ARG A 289 -22.62 13.80 30.82
N TYR A 290 -22.54 13.91 29.49
CA TYR A 290 -21.29 14.03 28.73
C TYR A 290 -21.22 15.30 27.87
N SER A 291 -21.80 16.40 28.37
CA SER A 291 -21.59 17.73 27.79
C SER A 291 -20.13 18.17 27.96
N PRO A 292 -19.56 18.97 27.02
CA PRO A 292 -18.20 19.46 27.16
C PRO A 292 -18.02 20.27 28.45
N VAL A 293 -17.03 19.90 29.27
CA VAL A 293 -16.67 20.70 30.45
C VAL A 293 -16.16 22.05 29.98
N GLY A 294 -16.89 23.12 30.33
CA GLY A 294 -16.73 24.44 29.73
C GLY A 294 -15.33 25.04 29.87
N GLY A 295 -14.61 25.13 28.76
CA GLY A 295 -13.32 25.84 28.66
C GLY A 295 -13.53 27.36 28.60
N VAL A 296 -14.02 27.97 29.68
CA VAL A 296 -14.13 29.43 29.82
C VAL A 296 -13.26 29.89 30.99
N GLY A 297 -12.12 30.47 30.64
CA GLY A 297 -11.11 30.98 31.54
C GLY A 297 -10.14 31.84 30.74
N GLU A 298 -10.64 32.95 30.19
CA GLU A 298 -9.78 33.96 29.57
C GLU A 298 -8.79 34.48 30.62
N ASP A 299 -7.51 34.57 30.26
CA ASP A 299 -6.47 35.14 31.12
C ASP A 299 -6.72 36.65 31.30
N LYS A 300 -7.56 36.99 32.29
CA LYS A 300 -7.69 38.36 32.80
C LYS A 300 -6.40 38.75 33.51
N LEU A 301 -5.51 39.35 32.72
CA LEU A 301 -4.27 40.01 33.12
C LEU A 301 -4.41 40.70 34.48
N THR A 302 -3.91 40.01 35.51
CA THR A 302 -3.78 40.50 36.88
C THR A 302 -2.35 40.20 37.31
N PRO A 303 -1.62 41.18 37.89
CA PRO A 303 -0.20 41.02 38.18
C PRO A 303 0.02 39.98 39.30
N PRO A 304 1.07 39.16 39.22
CA PRO A 304 1.27 38.07 40.17
C PRO A 304 1.75 38.57 41.54
N SER A 305 0.95 38.37 42.58
CA SER A 305 1.44 38.32 43.95
C SER A 305 2.24 37.03 44.18
N PRO A 306 3.40 37.07 44.84
CA PRO A 306 4.21 35.87 45.07
C PRO A 306 3.68 35.02 46.24
N LEU A 307 4.14 33.76 46.27
CA LEU A 307 4.01 32.76 47.36
C LEU A 307 2.63 32.08 47.55
N SER A 308 2.42 30.99 46.80
CA SER A 308 1.72 29.79 47.29
C SER A 308 2.18 28.55 46.48
N PRO A 309 2.71 27.48 47.10
CA PRO A 309 3.16 26.28 46.41
C PRO A 309 2.03 25.28 46.15
N SER A 310 2.30 24.29 45.29
CA SER A 310 1.41 23.18 44.89
C SER A 310 0.07 23.58 44.28
N SER A 311 0.07 23.80 42.96
CA SER A 311 -1.08 23.37 42.16
C SER A 311 -1.24 21.83 42.27
N PRO A 312 -2.46 21.29 42.34
CA PRO A 312 -2.66 19.85 42.31
C PRO A 312 -2.19 19.26 40.96
N PRO A 313 -1.77 17.98 40.91
CA PRO A 313 -1.42 17.35 39.66
C PRO A 313 -2.64 17.38 38.69
N PRO A 314 -2.43 17.66 37.40
CA PRO A 314 -3.53 17.82 36.46
C PRO A 314 -4.37 16.54 36.40
N THR A 315 -5.67 16.68 36.66
CA THR A 315 -6.63 15.57 36.67
C THR A 315 -6.56 14.82 35.34
N PRO A 316 -6.45 13.48 35.34
CA PRO A 316 -6.44 12.72 34.09
C PRO A 316 -7.69 13.04 33.26
N LYS A 317 -7.49 13.37 31.98
CA LYS A 317 -8.61 13.58 31.06
C LYS A 317 -9.56 12.36 31.11
N PRO A 318 -10.89 12.56 31.22
CA PRO A 318 -11.84 11.45 31.24
C PRO A 318 -11.78 10.68 29.90
N LEU A 319 -12.00 9.37 29.95
CA LEU A 319 -11.92 8.53 28.75
C LEU A 319 -12.93 9.00 27.69
N ILE A 320 -14.18 9.19 28.08
CA ILE A 320 -15.21 9.86 27.27
C ILE A 320 -14.99 11.37 27.44
N GLN A 321 -14.74 12.09 26.35
CA GLN A 321 -14.59 13.55 26.34
C GLN A 321 -15.94 14.25 26.16
N GLN A 322 -16.81 13.71 25.29
CA GLN A 322 -18.11 14.29 24.92
C GLN A 322 -19.02 13.21 24.30
N VAL A 323 -20.33 13.35 24.46
CA VAL A 323 -21.36 12.69 23.63
C VAL A 323 -22.27 13.75 23.01
N GLU A 324 -22.53 13.64 21.70
CA GLU A 324 -23.43 14.52 20.97
C GLU A 324 -24.33 13.75 20.00
N VAL A 325 -25.39 14.39 19.50
CA VAL A 325 -26.20 13.89 18.39
C VAL A 325 -26.12 14.86 17.22
N VAL A 326 -25.60 14.38 16.08
CA VAL A 326 -25.43 15.15 14.85
C VAL A 326 -26.05 14.36 13.71
N ASN A 327 -26.92 14.99 12.91
CA ASN A 327 -27.57 14.37 11.74
C ASN A 327 -28.23 12.99 12.02
N ASN A 328 -28.91 12.87 13.17
CA ASN A 328 -29.53 11.63 13.71
C ASN A 328 -28.55 10.50 14.10
N GLN A 329 -27.25 10.77 14.14
CA GLN A 329 -26.22 9.84 14.63
C GLN A 329 -25.73 10.27 16.02
N THR A 330 -25.47 9.29 16.90
CA THR A 330 -24.80 9.53 18.19
C THR A 330 -23.30 9.45 17.98
N ILE A 331 -22.57 10.48 18.41
CA ILE A 331 -21.12 10.57 18.30
C ILE A 331 -20.54 10.61 19.71
N ILE A 332 -19.61 9.69 20.00
CA ILE A 332 -18.90 9.56 21.28
C ILE A 332 -17.41 9.81 21.02
N TYR A 333 -16.86 10.86 21.62
CA TYR A 333 -15.44 11.21 21.53
C TYR A 333 -14.67 10.60 22.70
N LEU A 334 -13.57 9.91 22.40
CA LEU A 334 -12.73 9.22 23.38
C LEU A 334 -11.28 9.71 23.32
N SER A 335 -10.70 10.09 24.47
CA SER A 335 -9.26 10.39 24.58
C SER A 335 -8.53 9.17 25.16
N VAL A 336 -8.04 8.30 24.30
CA VAL A 336 -7.49 6.98 24.67
C VAL A 336 -5.98 7.06 24.97
N PRO A 337 -5.49 6.57 26.12
CA PRO A 337 -4.06 6.56 26.44
C PRO A 337 -3.18 5.88 25.37
N PHE A 338 -1.99 6.44 25.13
CA PHE A 338 -1.06 5.87 24.15
C PHE A 338 -0.69 4.42 24.50
N GLY A 339 -0.74 3.53 23.52
CA GLY A 339 -0.45 2.11 23.69
C GLY A 339 -1.69 1.26 23.96
N LEU A 340 -2.83 1.90 24.26
CA LEU A 340 -4.17 1.29 24.25
C LEU A 340 -4.89 1.59 22.92
N ALA A 341 -5.89 0.79 22.61
CA ALA A 341 -6.84 1.00 21.51
C ALA A 341 -8.20 0.37 21.86
N PRO A 342 -9.30 0.79 21.21
CA PRO A 342 -10.60 0.16 21.36
C PRO A 342 -10.68 -1.17 20.60
N ARG A 343 -11.13 -2.23 21.29
CA ARG A 343 -11.69 -3.44 20.70
C ARG A 343 -13.21 -3.36 20.84
N VAL A 344 -13.93 -3.48 19.73
CA VAL A 344 -15.40 -3.40 19.72
C VAL A 344 -16.01 -4.77 19.45
N SER A 345 -17.13 -5.07 20.11
CA SER A 345 -17.96 -6.26 19.87
C SER A 345 -19.44 -5.93 20.12
N THR A 346 -20.35 -6.71 19.51
CA THR A 346 -21.79 -6.55 19.72
C THR A 346 -22.37 -7.75 20.49
N VAL A 347 -23.45 -7.54 21.24
CA VAL A 347 -24.22 -8.62 21.90
C VAL A 347 -25.71 -8.37 21.65
N ALA A 348 -26.50 -9.46 21.57
CA ALA A 348 -27.96 -9.41 21.48
C ALA A 348 -28.61 -9.90 22.78
N ASN A 349 -29.84 -9.45 23.03
CA ASN A 349 -30.68 -9.82 24.17
C ASN A 349 -30.05 -9.54 25.56
N PRO A 350 -29.89 -8.27 25.99
CA PRO A 350 -30.25 -7.03 25.29
C PRO A 350 -29.22 -6.63 24.23
N ASN A 351 -29.60 -5.70 23.34
CA ASN A 351 -28.70 -5.19 22.30
C ASN A 351 -27.65 -4.27 22.93
N ARG A 352 -26.36 -4.61 22.73
CA ARG A 352 -25.24 -3.89 23.35
C ARG A 352 -24.08 -3.71 22.38
N LEU A 353 -23.45 -2.53 22.41
CA LEU A 353 -22.11 -2.33 21.88
C LEU A 353 -21.11 -2.29 23.05
N ILE A 354 -20.14 -3.19 23.05
CA ILE A 354 -19.11 -3.30 24.09
C ILE A 354 -17.78 -2.87 23.50
N VAL A 355 -17.13 -1.89 24.15
CA VAL A 355 -15.85 -1.31 23.72
C VAL A 355 -14.82 -1.46 24.83
N GLU A 356 -13.86 -2.37 24.66
CA GLU A 356 -12.73 -2.53 25.58
C GLU A 356 -11.55 -1.65 25.13
N ILE A 357 -11.10 -0.74 25.99
CA ILE A 357 -9.89 0.07 25.76
C ILE A 357 -8.70 -0.68 26.38
N ARG A 358 -7.93 -1.37 25.54
CA ARG A 358 -6.94 -2.38 25.98
C ARG A 358 -5.65 -2.35 25.13
N PRO A 359 -4.50 -2.85 25.62
CA PRO A 359 -3.23 -2.78 24.89
C PRO A 359 -3.18 -3.77 23.70
N ASP A 360 -3.91 -4.87 23.78
CA ASP A 360 -3.95 -5.94 22.76
C ASP A 360 -5.27 -5.96 21.98
N ALA A 361 -5.79 -4.77 21.63
CA ALA A 361 -7.14 -4.58 21.09
C ALA A 361 -7.44 -5.31 19.75
N MET A 362 -6.44 -5.52 18.90
CA MET A 362 -6.62 -6.28 17.65
C MET A 362 -7.23 -7.67 17.95
N VAL A 363 -8.21 -8.10 17.15
CA VAL A 363 -8.79 -9.44 17.25
C VAL A 363 -8.16 -10.31 16.17
N GLU A 364 -7.73 -11.52 16.49
CA GLU A 364 -7.03 -12.38 15.52
C GLU A 364 -7.97 -12.89 14.41
N ARG A 365 -7.44 -13.07 13.20
CA ARG A 365 -8.20 -13.56 12.03
C ARG A 365 -7.40 -14.52 11.17
N ASN A 366 -8.12 -15.43 10.53
CA ASN A 366 -7.68 -16.30 9.45
C ASN A 366 -8.84 -16.51 8.45
N ILE A 367 -8.91 -15.66 7.44
CA ILE A 367 -9.98 -15.59 6.44
C ILE A 367 -9.40 -15.93 5.07
N THR A 368 -9.82 -17.07 4.50
CA THR A 368 -9.55 -17.43 3.11
C THR A 368 -10.45 -16.59 2.21
N TRP A 369 -9.96 -15.41 1.83
CA TRP A 369 -10.74 -14.39 1.14
C TRP A 369 -11.01 -14.76 -0.33
N ALA A 370 -10.01 -15.33 -1.01
CA ALA A 370 -10.16 -15.89 -2.35
C ALA A 370 -9.33 -17.18 -2.50
N PRO A 371 -9.59 -18.01 -3.53
CA PRO A 371 -8.76 -19.18 -3.82
C PRO A 371 -7.28 -18.78 -4.04
N GLY A 372 -6.43 -19.07 -3.06
CA GLY A 372 -5.00 -18.71 -3.06
C GLY A 372 -4.66 -17.33 -2.49
N LEU A 373 -5.59 -16.62 -1.86
CA LEU A 373 -5.35 -15.38 -1.11
C LEU A 373 -6.03 -15.43 0.27
N ILE A 374 -5.22 -15.45 1.33
CA ILE A 374 -5.65 -15.56 2.72
C ILE A 374 -5.30 -14.26 3.46
N TRP A 375 -6.25 -13.68 4.17
CA TRP A 375 -6.02 -12.63 5.15
C TRP A 375 -5.79 -13.26 6.53
N ARG A 376 -4.70 -12.86 7.19
CA ARG A 376 -4.46 -13.14 8.60
C ARG A 376 -4.16 -11.87 9.38
N GLN A 377 -4.47 -11.90 10.67
CA GLN A 377 -3.87 -10.97 11.63
C GLN A 377 -3.74 -11.63 12.99
N GLN A 378 -2.56 -11.52 13.62
CA GLN A 378 -2.22 -12.22 14.86
C GLN A 378 -1.18 -11.44 15.66
N PHE A 379 -1.09 -11.70 16.97
CA PHE A 379 0.00 -11.19 17.80
C PHE A 379 1.23 -12.09 17.66
N VAL A 380 2.27 -11.57 17.02
CA VAL A 380 3.58 -12.23 16.96
C VAL A 380 4.40 -11.81 18.18
N ASN A 381 4.85 -12.79 18.95
CA ASN A 381 5.63 -12.56 20.17
C ASN A 381 7.13 -12.52 19.85
N LEU A 382 7.83 -11.50 20.37
CA LEU A 382 9.29 -11.36 20.29
C LEU A 382 9.82 -11.17 21.73
N GLY A 383 10.23 -12.28 22.35
CA GLY A 383 10.38 -12.32 23.80
C GLY A 383 9.05 -11.99 24.49
N GLN A 384 9.07 -11.08 25.45
CA GLN A 384 7.87 -10.60 26.15
C GLN A 384 7.05 -9.55 25.36
N GLN A 385 7.52 -9.13 24.18
CA GLN A 385 6.89 -8.05 23.40
C GLN A 385 5.89 -8.64 22.39
N ARG A 386 4.62 -8.21 22.45
CA ARG A 386 3.54 -8.70 21.55
C ARG A 386 3.28 -7.69 20.44
N PHE A 387 3.53 -8.04 19.18
CA PHE A 387 3.30 -7.18 18.03
C PHE A 387 2.04 -7.58 17.25
N PRO A 388 1.04 -6.70 17.09
CA PRO A 388 -0.03 -6.95 16.14
C PRO A 388 0.53 -6.87 14.71
N VAL A 389 0.39 -7.98 13.98
CA VAL A 389 0.71 -8.08 12.56
C VAL A 389 -0.57 -8.36 11.78
N VAL A 390 -0.80 -7.60 10.72
CA VAL A 390 -1.86 -7.85 9.72
C VAL A 390 -1.17 -8.20 8.42
N TRP A 391 -1.52 -9.31 7.77
CA TRP A 391 -0.88 -9.72 6.52
C TRP A 391 -1.80 -10.47 5.57
N LEU A 392 -1.40 -10.48 4.29
CA LEU A 392 -2.00 -11.33 3.28
C LEU A 392 -0.96 -12.38 2.84
N GLU A 393 -1.36 -13.65 2.83
CA GLU A 393 -0.61 -14.75 2.25
C GLU A 393 -1.20 -15.09 0.87
N MET A 394 -0.38 -14.96 -0.17
CA MET A 394 -0.72 -15.20 -1.56
C MET A 394 0.03 -16.44 -2.07
N ASN A 395 -0.69 -17.39 -2.67
CA ASN A 395 -0.10 -18.45 -3.48
C ASN A 395 0.08 -17.92 -4.93
N PRO A 396 1.32 -17.62 -5.37
CA PRO A 396 1.55 -16.99 -6.68
C PRO A 396 1.40 -17.96 -7.86
N ARG A 397 1.14 -19.25 -7.58
CA ARG A 397 0.85 -20.30 -8.59
C ARG A 397 -0.64 -20.62 -8.68
N ALA A 398 -1.49 -19.99 -7.86
CA ALA A 398 -2.94 -20.17 -7.94
C ALA A 398 -3.50 -19.51 -9.22
N SER A 399 -4.34 -20.26 -9.95
CA SER A 399 -4.89 -19.83 -11.24
C SER A 399 -5.66 -18.51 -11.14
N GLY A 400 -5.20 -17.52 -11.91
CA GLY A 400 -5.79 -16.17 -11.97
C GLY A 400 -5.11 -15.11 -11.10
N ILE A 401 -4.30 -15.48 -10.10
CA ILE A 401 -3.61 -14.47 -9.27
C ILE A 401 -2.39 -13.90 -10.00
N LYS A 402 -2.27 -12.57 -9.99
CA LYS A 402 -1.11 -11.82 -10.51
C LYS A 402 -0.66 -10.75 -9.54
N LEU A 403 0.61 -10.37 -9.62
CA LEU A 403 1.24 -9.36 -8.76
C LEU A 403 1.90 -8.32 -9.67
N LYS A 404 1.65 -7.01 -9.50
CA LYS A 404 2.31 -5.95 -10.29
C LYS A 404 2.59 -4.70 -9.43
N PRO A 405 3.66 -3.92 -9.71
CA PRO A 405 3.82 -2.60 -9.11
C PRO A 405 2.69 -1.68 -9.57
N ILE A 406 2.20 -0.85 -8.66
CA ILE A 406 1.19 0.18 -8.89
C ILE A 406 1.73 1.54 -8.42
N TRP A 407 1.37 2.62 -9.09
CA TRP A 407 1.78 3.99 -8.74
C TRP A 407 0.72 5.00 -9.15
N THR A 408 0.75 6.19 -8.52
CA THR A 408 -0.34 7.18 -8.48
C THR A 408 -0.97 7.55 -9.83
N SER A 409 -0.22 7.57 -10.94
CA SER A 409 -0.73 7.96 -12.26
C SER A 409 0.00 7.22 -13.36
N THR A 410 -0.72 6.50 -14.22
CA THR A 410 -0.13 5.80 -15.37
C THR A 410 0.61 6.71 -16.34
N ASN A 411 0.36 8.03 -16.26
CA ASN A 411 0.84 9.02 -17.22
C ASN A 411 2.03 9.86 -16.68
N THR A 412 2.39 9.72 -15.41
CA THR A 412 3.55 10.43 -14.82
C THR A 412 3.99 9.83 -13.47
N LEU A 413 5.28 9.95 -13.15
CA LEU A 413 5.86 9.61 -11.84
C LEU A 413 5.87 10.79 -10.86
N VAL A 414 5.20 11.90 -11.17
CA VAL A 414 4.97 13.00 -10.23
C VAL A 414 3.62 12.81 -9.54
N GLY A 415 3.59 12.24 -8.34
CA GLY A 415 2.33 12.03 -7.63
C GLY A 415 2.39 11.23 -6.32
N THR A 416 1.37 11.44 -5.48
CA THR A 416 1.07 10.60 -4.32
C THR A 416 -0.44 10.51 -4.08
N ALA A 417 -0.96 9.34 -3.77
CA ALA A 417 -2.33 9.11 -3.33
C ALA A 417 -2.41 8.09 -2.18
N PRO A 418 -3.48 8.06 -1.36
CA PRO A 418 -3.76 6.94 -0.49
C PRO A 418 -3.72 5.63 -1.27
N LEU A 419 -3.20 4.58 -0.64
CA LEU A 419 -3.07 3.27 -1.29
C LEU A 419 -4.43 2.74 -1.76
N ILE A 420 -5.49 3.02 -1.01
CA ILE A 420 -6.88 2.65 -1.33
C ILE A 420 -7.36 3.24 -2.66
N GLU A 421 -7.15 4.55 -2.90
CA GLU A 421 -7.46 5.20 -4.20
C GLU A 421 -6.67 4.51 -5.34
N THR A 422 -5.38 4.27 -5.11
CA THR A 422 -4.48 3.66 -6.12
C THR A 422 -4.86 2.22 -6.43
N ALA A 423 -5.22 1.41 -5.42
CA ALA A 423 -5.63 0.02 -5.61
C ALA A 423 -6.96 -0.09 -6.36
N GLN A 424 -7.94 0.77 -6.02
CA GLN A 424 -9.22 0.88 -6.71
C GLN A 424 -9.03 1.29 -8.18
N GLN A 425 -8.22 2.32 -8.46
CA GLN A 425 -7.91 2.80 -9.81
C GLN A 425 -7.33 1.70 -10.72
N TYR A 426 -6.47 0.83 -10.18
CA TYR A 426 -5.90 -0.30 -10.92
C TYR A 426 -6.81 -1.55 -10.94
N SER A 427 -7.93 -1.55 -10.21
CA SER A 427 -8.76 -2.74 -9.95
C SER A 427 -7.95 -3.90 -9.31
N ALA A 428 -7.01 -3.57 -8.43
CA ALA A 428 -6.34 -4.54 -7.58
C ALA A 428 -7.31 -5.05 -6.51
N VAL A 429 -7.31 -6.35 -6.20
CA VAL A 429 -8.11 -6.90 -5.10
C VAL A 429 -7.48 -6.63 -3.73
N ALA A 430 -6.15 -6.48 -3.71
CA ALA A 430 -5.39 -6.20 -2.51
C ALA A 430 -4.10 -5.44 -2.87
N ALA A 431 -3.52 -4.71 -1.91
CA ALA A 431 -2.25 -4.02 -2.12
C ALA A 431 -1.52 -3.72 -0.80
N ILE A 432 -0.20 -3.52 -0.87
CA ILE A 432 0.59 -2.90 0.19
C ILE A 432 1.36 -1.70 -0.36
N ASN A 433 1.62 -0.68 0.46
CA ASN A 433 2.48 0.44 0.08
C ASN A 433 3.92 -0.01 -0.21
N GLY A 434 4.61 0.71 -1.09
CA GLY A 434 5.81 0.20 -1.76
C GLY A 434 7.12 0.84 -1.32
N GLY A 435 7.92 1.22 -2.32
CA GLY A 435 9.21 1.87 -2.17
C GLY A 435 9.14 3.36 -1.87
N TYR A 436 10.26 3.89 -1.37
CA TYR A 436 10.40 5.27 -0.92
C TYR A 436 10.12 6.31 -2.02
N PHE A 437 9.70 7.49 -1.57
CA PHE A 437 9.44 8.67 -2.38
C PHE A 437 9.74 9.93 -1.56
N ASN A 438 10.02 11.05 -2.24
CA ASN A 438 10.12 12.34 -1.58
C ASN A 438 8.72 12.95 -1.46
N ARG A 439 8.21 13.08 -0.22
CA ARG A 439 6.85 13.57 0.04
C ARG A 439 6.61 15.03 -0.37
N ASN A 440 7.66 15.84 -0.52
CA ASN A 440 7.54 17.27 -0.78
C ASN A 440 7.28 17.53 -2.28
N ASN A 441 8.13 16.98 -3.15
CA ASN A 441 8.02 17.10 -4.61
C ASN A 441 7.32 15.90 -5.28
N ARG A 442 6.96 14.86 -4.50
CA ARG A 442 6.12 13.71 -4.91
C ARG A 442 6.80 12.79 -5.94
N LEU A 443 8.12 12.66 -5.87
CA LEU A 443 8.96 11.92 -6.84
C LEU A 443 9.47 10.58 -6.25
N PRO A 444 9.69 9.54 -7.09
CA PRO A 444 10.15 8.22 -6.62
C PRO A 444 11.64 8.22 -6.20
N LEU A 445 11.95 7.40 -5.19
CA LEU A 445 13.31 7.21 -4.63
C LEU A 445 13.70 5.72 -4.59
N GLY A 446 13.51 5.00 -5.70
CA GLY A 446 13.89 3.60 -5.80
C GLY A 446 13.40 2.92 -7.08
N ALA A 447 13.81 1.67 -7.26
CA ALA A 447 13.47 0.87 -8.43
C ALA A 447 11.96 0.67 -8.58
N ILE A 448 11.43 0.93 -9.78
CA ILE A 448 10.12 0.49 -10.23
C ILE A 448 10.31 -0.04 -11.66
N ARG A 449 10.18 -1.35 -11.87
CA ARG A 449 10.14 -2.00 -13.19
C ARG A 449 8.81 -2.73 -13.32
N ARG A 450 8.10 -2.56 -14.43
CA ARG A 450 6.83 -3.25 -14.68
C ARG A 450 6.73 -3.69 -16.13
N ASP A 451 6.23 -4.92 -16.33
CA ASP A 451 5.97 -5.47 -17.67
C ASP A 451 7.22 -5.39 -18.59
N GLY A 452 8.42 -5.50 -17.99
CA GLY A 452 9.72 -5.38 -18.65
C GLY A 452 10.30 -3.97 -18.68
N GLN A 453 9.47 -2.93 -18.62
CA GLN A 453 9.87 -1.52 -18.71
C GLN A 453 10.38 -0.97 -17.37
N TRP A 454 11.49 -0.25 -17.39
CA TRP A 454 11.95 0.56 -16.25
C TRP A 454 11.12 1.85 -16.17
N LEU A 455 10.40 2.03 -15.06
CA LEU A 455 9.68 3.25 -14.73
C LEU A 455 10.56 4.15 -13.85
N SER A 456 11.21 3.64 -12.81
CA SER A 456 12.21 4.37 -12.01
C SER A 456 13.41 3.48 -11.68
N GLY A 457 14.62 4.05 -11.66
CA GLY A 457 15.86 3.31 -11.40
C GLY A 457 16.12 3.03 -9.91
N PRO A 458 16.87 1.97 -9.57
CA PRO A 458 17.37 1.75 -8.22
C PRO A 458 18.32 2.87 -7.77
N ILE A 459 18.45 3.02 -6.45
CA ILE A 459 19.39 3.95 -5.82
C ILE A 459 20.12 3.27 -4.67
N LEU A 460 21.32 3.74 -4.35
CA LEU A 460 22.04 3.43 -3.09
C LEU A 460 22.30 1.93 -2.83
N ASN A 461 22.30 1.09 -3.86
CA ASN A 461 22.39 -0.39 -3.77
C ASN A 461 21.37 -1.01 -2.78
N ARG A 462 20.16 -0.43 -2.72
CA ARG A 462 19.12 -0.85 -1.77
C ARG A 462 18.48 -2.18 -2.12
N GLY A 463 17.89 -2.81 -1.12
CA GLY A 463 17.07 -4.01 -1.23
C GLY A 463 15.89 -3.80 -2.18
N ALA A 464 15.69 -4.77 -3.07
CA ALA A 464 14.59 -4.85 -4.02
C ALA A 464 14.05 -6.27 -4.10
N ILE A 465 12.76 -6.37 -4.41
CA ILE A 465 12.08 -7.61 -4.77
C ILE A 465 11.77 -7.59 -6.26
N ALA A 466 12.01 -8.71 -6.92
CA ALA A 466 11.76 -8.92 -8.34
C ALA A 466 10.99 -10.23 -8.55
N TRP A 467 10.12 -10.25 -9.55
CA TRP A 467 9.24 -11.39 -9.80
C TRP A 467 8.75 -11.47 -11.24
N ASN A 468 8.19 -12.64 -11.59
CA ASN A 468 7.57 -12.88 -12.88
C ASN A 468 6.16 -13.46 -12.75
N ASP A 469 5.47 -13.49 -13.88
CA ASP A 469 4.07 -13.91 -14.01
C ASP A 469 3.85 -15.44 -13.81
N SER A 470 4.92 -16.20 -13.57
CA SER A 470 4.94 -17.63 -13.23
C SER A 470 5.13 -17.89 -11.72
N GLY A 471 5.20 -16.84 -10.90
CA GLY A 471 5.34 -16.96 -9.45
C GLY A 471 6.76 -17.30 -8.97
N GLN A 472 7.79 -16.99 -9.78
CA GLN A 472 9.18 -16.99 -9.34
C GLN A 472 9.57 -15.61 -8.80
N PHE A 473 10.44 -15.59 -7.78
CA PHE A 473 10.83 -14.38 -7.04
C PHE A 473 12.34 -14.36 -6.78
N TYR A 474 12.90 -13.16 -6.72
CA TYR A 474 14.25 -12.87 -6.27
C TYR A 474 14.23 -11.65 -5.34
N ILE A 475 14.98 -11.70 -4.25
CA ILE A 475 15.10 -10.57 -3.31
C ILE A 475 16.58 -10.41 -2.97
N GLY A 476 17.10 -9.19 -3.09
CA GLY A 476 18.50 -8.87 -2.88
C GLY A 476 18.77 -7.38 -3.02
N ARG A 477 20.04 -6.97 -2.90
CA ARG A 477 20.48 -5.58 -3.14
C ARG A 477 20.66 -5.34 -4.64
N LEU A 478 20.21 -4.20 -5.14
CA LEU A 478 20.05 -3.93 -6.57
C LEU A 478 20.75 -2.62 -6.99
N ASN A 479 21.60 -2.73 -8.00
CA ASN A 479 22.08 -1.63 -8.83
C ASN A 479 21.63 -1.82 -10.28
N LEU A 480 21.47 -0.71 -11.00
CA LEU A 480 21.33 -0.65 -12.45
C LEU A 480 22.58 0.05 -12.98
N VAL A 481 23.31 -0.60 -13.87
CA VAL A 481 24.53 -0.09 -14.50
C VAL A 481 24.17 0.31 -15.92
N GLU A 482 24.07 1.62 -16.15
CA GLU A 482 23.82 2.20 -17.46
C GLU A 482 25.03 3.01 -17.92
N THR A 483 25.46 2.81 -19.17
CA THR A 483 26.56 3.57 -19.78
C THR A 483 26.13 4.06 -21.15
N LEU A 484 26.20 5.38 -21.32
CA LEU A 484 26.03 6.07 -22.59
C LEU A 484 27.34 5.92 -23.37
N ILE A 485 27.25 5.51 -24.64
CA ILE A 485 28.37 5.39 -25.57
C ILE A 485 28.16 6.43 -26.66
N GLY A 486 28.94 7.51 -26.61
CA GLY A 486 28.91 8.57 -27.62
C GLY A 486 29.83 8.29 -28.81
N ASN A 487 30.03 9.32 -29.64
CA ASN A 487 31.06 9.34 -30.67
C ASN A 487 32.45 8.97 -30.11
N ASN A 488 33.32 8.42 -30.96
CA ASN A 488 34.68 8.00 -30.61
C ASN A 488 34.77 7.00 -29.42
N ASN A 489 33.71 6.23 -29.17
CA ASN A 489 33.58 5.30 -28.04
C ASN A 489 33.72 5.98 -26.66
N LEU A 490 33.33 7.26 -26.55
CA LEU A 490 33.23 7.99 -25.29
C LEU A 490 32.20 7.31 -24.37
N GLN A 491 32.64 6.79 -23.22
CA GLN A 491 31.78 6.13 -22.25
C GLN A 491 31.48 7.06 -21.06
N LEU A 492 30.20 7.31 -20.81
CA LEU A 492 29.73 8.16 -19.72
C LEU A 492 28.69 7.40 -18.87
N PRO A 493 28.89 7.28 -17.55
CA PRO A 493 27.98 6.55 -16.68
C PRO A 493 26.70 7.35 -16.41
N ILE A 494 25.54 6.71 -16.58
CA ILE A 494 24.25 7.25 -16.19
C ILE A 494 23.94 6.77 -14.78
N LEU A 495 23.87 7.69 -13.81
CA LEU A 495 23.81 7.37 -12.38
C LEU A 495 22.38 7.24 -11.83
N THR A 496 21.39 7.84 -12.47
CA THR A 496 19.97 7.65 -12.14
C THR A 496 19.08 7.68 -13.38
N LEU A 497 17.99 6.91 -13.34
CA LEU A 497 16.96 6.83 -14.37
C LEU A 497 15.61 7.22 -13.75
N ASN A 498 14.91 8.20 -14.33
CA ASN A 498 13.56 8.63 -13.95
C ASN A 498 13.38 8.75 -12.42
N SER A 499 14.32 9.43 -11.74
CA SER A 499 14.41 9.43 -10.27
C SER A 499 14.31 10.84 -9.69
N GLY A 500 13.67 10.93 -8.52
CA GLY A 500 13.75 12.08 -7.63
C GLY A 500 15.01 12.08 -6.74
N TYR A 501 15.87 11.07 -6.84
CA TYR A 501 17.16 11.06 -6.14
C TYR A 501 18.19 11.88 -6.93
N VAL A 502 18.68 12.94 -6.30
CA VAL A 502 19.59 13.93 -6.89
C VAL A 502 21.01 13.69 -6.39
N GLN A 503 21.95 13.64 -7.34
CA GLN A 503 23.40 13.61 -7.11
C GLN A 503 24.12 14.24 -8.31
N SER A 504 25.39 14.63 -8.14
CA SER A 504 26.24 15.06 -9.26
C SER A 504 26.57 13.86 -10.17
N GLY A 505 26.61 14.09 -11.49
CA GLY A 505 26.71 13.05 -12.50
C GLY A 505 25.70 13.28 -13.62
N ILE A 506 25.41 12.24 -14.40
CA ILE A 506 24.38 12.27 -15.45
C ILE A 506 23.15 11.49 -14.99
N ALA A 507 21.98 12.10 -15.11
CA ALA A 507 20.68 11.44 -14.94
C ALA A 507 19.96 11.33 -16.30
N ARG A 508 19.05 10.36 -16.43
CA ARG A 508 18.28 10.11 -17.66
C ARG A 508 16.78 10.13 -17.38
N TYR A 509 16.02 10.89 -18.16
CA TYR A 509 14.56 11.00 -18.04
C TYR A 509 13.90 10.63 -19.37
N THR A 510 12.97 9.68 -19.31
CA THR A 510 12.26 9.07 -20.45
C THR A 510 10.76 9.37 -20.37
N PRO A 511 9.95 9.12 -21.42
CA PRO A 511 8.49 9.35 -21.36
C PRO A 511 7.76 8.66 -20.19
N ALA A 512 8.35 7.62 -19.57
CA ALA A 512 7.81 7.00 -18.36
C ALA A 512 7.80 7.95 -17.12
N TRP A 513 8.59 9.03 -17.13
CA TRP A 513 8.53 10.10 -16.13
C TRP A 513 7.28 10.97 -16.27
N GLY A 514 6.84 11.20 -17.52
CA GLY A 514 5.79 12.13 -17.91
C GLY A 514 6.15 12.84 -19.20
N ALA A 515 5.28 13.74 -19.67
CA ALA A 515 5.50 14.51 -20.90
C ALA A 515 6.61 15.57 -20.79
N THR A 516 6.93 16.04 -19.57
CA THR A 516 7.95 17.05 -19.30
C THR A 516 8.82 16.68 -18.11
N TYR A 517 10.03 17.21 -18.10
CA TYR A 517 10.96 17.21 -16.98
C TYR A 517 11.22 18.65 -16.53
N THR A 518 11.29 18.89 -15.22
CA THR A 518 11.66 20.20 -14.65
C THR A 518 12.94 20.01 -13.82
N PRO A 519 13.96 20.90 -13.93
CA PRO A 519 15.22 20.80 -13.20
C PRO A 519 15.04 20.55 -11.71
N LEU A 520 15.85 19.63 -11.17
CA LEU A 520 15.87 19.26 -9.74
C LEU A 520 17.06 19.88 -8.99
N THR A 521 17.99 20.50 -9.72
CA THR A 521 19.04 21.41 -9.21
C THR A 521 19.13 22.64 -10.11
N ASP A 522 19.75 23.70 -9.60
CA ASP A 522 20.12 24.86 -10.44
C ASP A 522 21.22 24.49 -11.43
N ASN A 523 21.22 25.14 -12.60
CA ASN A 523 22.26 25.08 -13.62
C ASN A 523 22.57 23.67 -14.17
N GLU A 524 21.56 22.81 -14.27
CA GLU A 524 21.67 21.57 -15.07
C GLU A 524 21.90 21.91 -16.55
N ILE A 525 22.75 21.15 -17.24
CA ILE A 525 22.75 21.12 -18.71
C ILE A 525 21.89 19.93 -19.15
N ILE A 526 20.94 20.18 -20.05
CA ILE A 526 19.95 19.20 -20.50
C ILE A 526 20.16 18.92 -21.99
N LEU A 527 20.58 17.71 -22.33
CA LEU A 527 20.68 17.25 -23.71
C LEU A 527 19.38 16.53 -24.09
N VAL A 528 18.77 16.96 -25.20
CA VAL A 528 17.59 16.33 -25.78
C VAL A 528 18.05 15.29 -26.79
N VAL A 529 17.66 14.03 -26.61
CA VAL A 529 18.01 12.90 -27.49
C VAL A 529 16.75 12.35 -28.15
N GLU A 530 16.75 12.28 -29.48
CA GLU A 530 15.74 11.59 -30.28
C GLU A 530 16.42 10.55 -31.17
N LYS A 531 15.81 9.37 -31.34
CA LYS A 531 16.26 8.34 -32.30
C LYS A 531 17.77 7.99 -32.20
N ASN A 532 18.34 8.04 -30.99
CA ASN A 532 19.77 7.83 -30.69
C ASN A 532 20.73 8.92 -31.20
N GLN A 533 20.26 10.16 -31.34
CA GLN A 533 21.06 11.35 -31.67
C GLN A 533 20.73 12.53 -30.73
N VAL A 534 21.75 13.30 -30.32
CA VAL A 534 21.55 14.56 -29.58
C VAL A 534 21.02 15.61 -30.56
N ILE A 535 19.80 16.10 -30.36
CA ILE A 535 19.15 17.09 -31.24
C ILE A 535 19.18 18.52 -30.67
N ASN A 536 19.31 18.68 -29.36
CA ASN A 536 19.34 20.00 -28.72
C ASN A 536 20.10 19.96 -27.38
N GLN A 537 20.63 21.11 -26.95
CA GLN A 537 21.31 21.31 -25.68
C GLN A 537 20.78 22.59 -25.01
N LEU A 538 20.22 22.45 -23.81
CA LEU A 538 19.57 23.52 -23.05
C LEU A 538 20.29 23.76 -21.73
N ILE A 539 20.29 25.01 -21.26
CA ILE A 539 20.62 25.36 -19.88
C ILE A 539 19.30 25.31 -19.09
N GLY A 540 19.22 24.48 -18.05
CA GLY A 540 18.00 24.27 -17.28
C GLY A 540 17.57 25.50 -16.44
N GLY A 541 18.48 26.43 -16.19
CA GLY A 541 18.20 27.60 -15.34
C GLY A 541 18.05 27.21 -13.87
N LYS A 542 17.06 27.78 -13.20
CA LYS A 542 16.81 27.60 -11.75
C LYS A 542 15.83 26.46 -11.47
N VAL A 543 16.05 25.77 -10.35
CA VAL A 543 15.30 24.60 -9.91
C VAL A 543 13.78 24.85 -9.90
N GLY A 544 13.01 23.93 -10.49
CA GLY A 544 11.55 23.99 -10.47
C GLY A 544 10.87 24.96 -11.46
N GLU A 545 11.62 25.78 -12.21
CA GLU A 545 11.00 26.86 -13.01
C GLU A 545 10.60 26.45 -14.44
N ILE A 546 11.52 25.95 -15.25
CA ILE A 546 11.28 25.69 -16.68
C ILE A 546 11.08 24.19 -16.95
N GLY A 547 9.93 23.83 -17.53
CA GLY A 547 9.64 22.47 -17.98
C GLY A 547 10.17 22.19 -19.40
N VAL A 548 11.04 21.19 -19.54
CA VAL A 548 11.57 20.71 -20.82
C VAL A 548 10.74 19.50 -21.29
N PRO A 549 10.19 19.49 -22.52
CA PRO A 549 9.51 18.31 -23.08
C PRO A 549 10.42 17.08 -23.17
N ILE A 550 9.86 15.89 -22.93
CA ILE A 550 10.56 14.62 -23.16
C ILE A 550 10.07 14.01 -24.49
N PRO A 551 10.95 13.81 -25.49
CA PRO A 551 10.56 13.21 -26.77
C PRO A 551 10.05 11.77 -26.63
N GLN A 552 9.03 11.42 -27.42
CA GLN A 552 8.33 10.14 -27.29
C GLN A 552 9.16 8.93 -27.78
N ASP A 553 10.01 9.13 -28.78
CA ASP A 553 11.00 8.16 -29.29
C ASP A 553 12.43 8.53 -28.85
N GLY A 554 12.54 9.10 -27.66
CA GLY A 554 13.77 9.67 -27.14
C GLY A 554 13.84 9.75 -25.61
N TYR A 555 14.74 10.60 -25.12
CA TYR A 555 14.95 10.88 -23.70
C TYR A 555 15.74 12.17 -23.48
N LEU A 556 15.74 12.67 -22.25
CA LEU A 556 16.63 13.72 -21.79
C LEU A 556 17.80 13.12 -21.01
N LEU A 557 18.99 13.70 -21.20
CA LEU A 557 20.14 13.52 -20.31
C LEU A 557 20.35 14.82 -19.54
N THR A 558 20.38 14.78 -18.21
CA THR A 558 20.61 15.97 -17.38
C THR A 558 21.92 15.83 -16.62
N LEU A 559 22.81 16.79 -16.85
CA LEU A 559 24.21 16.78 -16.44
C LEU A 559 24.34 17.72 -15.24
N ARG A 560 24.75 17.19 -14.09
CA ARG A 560 24.76 17.88 -12.79
C ARG A 560 26.16 17.99 -12.18
N GLY A 561 26.49 19.17 -11.64
CA GLY A 561 27.79 19.43 -11.03
C GLY A 561 28.92 19.26 -12.06
N LYS A 562 29.99 18.52 -11.71
CA LYS A 562 31.15 18.34 -12.62
C LYS A 562 30.81 17.73 -13.99
N ALA A 563 29.71 16.98 -14.09
CA ALA A 563 29.29 16.35 -15.34
C ALA A 563 28.80 17.32 -16.43
N THR A 564 28.52 18.60 -16.11
CA THR A 564 28.18 19.62 -17.13
C THR A 564 29.29 19.78 -18.17
N SER A 565 30.55 19.62 -17.77
CA SER A 565 31.71 19.65 -18.67
C SER A 565 31.61 18.63 -19.82
N SER A 566 31.00 17.47 -19.58
CA SER A 566 30.81 16.41 -20.59
C SER A 566 29.85 16.78 -21.72
N ALA A 567 29.06 17.86 -21.58
CA ALA A 567 28.21 18.37 -22.66
C ALA A 567 29.05 18.79 -23.89
N SER A 568 30.25 19.34 -23.67
CA SER A 568 31.19 19.71 -24.73
C SER A 568 31.61 18.51 -25.61
N SER A 569 31.52 17.29 -25.07
CA SER A 569 31.85 16.04 -25.76
C SER A 569 30.61 15.35 -26.37
N LEU A 570 29.43 15.95 -26.25
CA LEU A 570 28.15 15.50 -26.81
C LEU A 570 27.41 16.65 -27.54
N PRO A 571 28.06 17.36 -28.49
CA PRO A 571 27.41 18.43 -29.25
C PRO A 571 26.20 17.92 -30.06
N ILE A 572 25.33 18.83 -30.46
CA ILE A 572 24.19 18.54 -31.35
C ILE A 572 24.68 17.82 -32.61
N GLY A 573 23.96 16.77 -33.01
CA GLY A 573 24.33 15.83 -34.06
C GLY A 573 25.08 14.59 -33.57
N SER A 574 25.57 14.54 -32.32
CA SER A 574 26.27 13.37 -31.78
C SER A 574 25.37 12.13 -31.73
N SER A 575 25.86 10.99 -32.24
CA SER A 575 25.18 9.71 -32.05
C SER A 575 25.48 9.17 -30.65
N VAL A 576 24.45 8.63 -30.00
CA VAL A 576 24.54 8.08 -28.65
C VAL A 576 23.86 6.72 -28.58
N LYS A 577 24.59 5.70 -28.11
CA LYS A 577 24.07 4.37 -27.80
C LYS A 577 24.04 4.18 -26.29
N MET A 578 23.31 3.16 -25.83
CA MET A 578 23.13 2.90 -24.41
C MET A 578 23.30 1.41 -24.13
N THR A 579 24.10 1.09 -23.12
CA THR A 579 24.12 -0.22 -22.49
C THR A 579 23.44 -0.12 -21.12
N SER A 580 22.69 -1.14 -20.74
CA SER A 580 21.91 -1.18 -19.48
C SER A 580 21.88 -2.60 -18.94
N SER A 581 22.27 -2.79 -17.69
CA SER A 581 22.35 -4.11 -17.04
C SER A 581 22.07 -4.02 -15.54
N THR A 582 21.57 -5.10 -14.94
CA THR A 582 21.35 -5.16 -13.47
C THR A 582 22.53 -5.84 -12.78
N ALA A 583 22.89 -5.35 -11.60
CA ALA A 583 23.82 -6.03 -10.69
C ALA A 583 23.09 -6.31 -9.35
N PRO A 584 22.95 -7.58 -8.91
CA PRO A 584 23.27 -8.83 -9.62
C PRO A 584 22.51 -9.04 -10.95
N ALA A 585 23.07 -9.87 -11.83
CA ALA A 585 22.52 -10.16 -13.15
C ALA A 585 21.14 -10.85 -13.09
N ASP A 586 20.84 -11.58 -12.02
CA ASP A 586 19.56 -12.29 -11.81
C ASP A 586 18.33 -11.41 -11.97
N PHE A 587 18.41 -10.14 -11.56
CA PHE A 587 17.32 -9.16 -11.64
C PHE A 587 16.84 -8.91 -13.08
N SER A 588 17.72 -9.04 -14.08
CA SER A 588 17.41 -8.80 -15.49
C SER A 588 16.25 -9.67 -16.00
N ARG A 589 16.16 -10.91 -15.50
CA ARG A 589 15.20 -11.96 -15.88
C ARG A 589 13.75 -11.66 -15.49
N TYR A 590 13.54 -10.67 -14.62
CA TYR A 590 12.23 -10.39 -14.01
C TYR A 590 11.56 -9.16 -14.62
N PRO A 591 10.34 -9.27 -15.20
CA PRO A 591 9.62 -8.14 -15.79
C PRO A 591 9.08 -7.17 -14.73
N HIS A 592 8.97 -7.60 -13.47
CA HIS A 592 8.54 -6.77 -12.36
C HIS A 592 9.64 -6.66 -11.30
N ILE A 593 9.91 -5.43 -10.85
CA ILE A 593 10.87 -5.12 -9.78
C ILE A 593 10.31 -3.95 -8.95
N LEU A 594 10.44 -4.02 -7.62
CA LEU A 594 10.22 -2.90 -6.72
C LEU A 594 11.37 -2.79 -5.70
N GLY A 595 12.00 -1.63 -5.63
CA GLY A 595 13.07 -1.29 -4.67
C GLY A 595 12.55 -0.50 -3.49
N ALA A 596 13.01 -0.86 -2.29
CA ALA A 596 12.68 -0.17 -1.05
C ALA A 596 13.89 -0.22 -0.09
N GLY A 597 13.94 -1.23 0.77
CA GLY A 597 15.06 -1.52 1.67
C GLY A 597 14.79 -1.09 3.12
N PRO A 598 15.65 -1.50 4.08
CA PRO A 598 16.75 -2.43 3.86
C PRO A 598 16.31 -3.87 3.57
N LEU A 599 17.20 -4.67 3.01
CA LEU A 599 17.05 -6.13 2.98
C LEU A 599 17.08 -6.66 4.42
N LEU A 600 16.07 -7.44 4.82
CA LEU A 600 15.92 -7.92 6.21
C LEU A 600 16.45 -9.34 6.39
N VAL A 601 15.98 -10.26 5.55
CA VAL A 601 16.22 -11.70 5.65
C VAL A 601 16.59 -12.24 4.28
N GLN A 602 17.56 -13.16 4.21
CA GLN A 602 17.93 -13.90 3.01
C GLN A 602 18.33 -15.32 3.42
N ASN A 603 17.86 -16.35 2.69
CA ASN A 603 18.09 -17.76 3.02
C ASN A 603 17.76 -18.14 4.49
N ARG A 604 16.66 -17.57 5.03
CA ARG A 604 16.20 -17.62 6.43
C ARG A 604 17.12 -16.95 7.47
N GLN A 605 18.24 -16.35 7.07
CA GLN A 605 19.15 -15.63 7.96
C GLN A 605 18.89 -14.12 7.92
N ILE A 606 19.03 -13.43 9.05
CA ILE A 606 18.93 -11.97 9.09
C ILE A 606 20.21 -11.37 8.47
N VAL A 607 20.03 -10.54 7.44
CA VAL A 607 21.11 -9.91 6.65
C VAL A 607 21.00 -8.38 6.62
N LEU A 608 20.37 -7.83 7.66
CA LEU A 608 20.10 -6.41 7.84
C LEU A 608 21.39 -5.59 7.93
N ASP A 609 21.71 -4.93 6.82
CA ASP A 609 22.74 -3.88 6.76
C ASP A 609 22.14 -2.59 6.20
N ALA A 610 21.47 -1.86 7.09
CA ALA A 610 20.91 -0.56 6.75
C ALA A 610 21.99 0.53 6.53
N LYS A 611 23.24 0.31 6.97
CA LYS A 611 24.34 1.26 6.78
C LYS A 611 25.01 1.11 5.41
N GLY A 612 25.20 -0.12 4.93
CA GLY A 612 25.59 -0.41 3.55
C GLY A 612 24.58 0.16 2.55
N GLU A 613 23.28 -0.02 2.83
CA GLU A 613 22.15 0.49 2.03
C GLU A 613 21.83 1.99 2.24
N LYS A 614 22.73 2.72 2.92
CA LYS A 614 22.73 4.18 3.09
C LYS A 614 21.42 4.72 3.69
N PHE A 615 20.96 4.11 4.78
CA PHE A 615 19.98 4.71 5.68
C PHE A 615 20.68 5.46 6.82
N SER A 616 20.04 6.51 7.33
CA SER A 616 20.58 7.33 8.43
C SER A 616 20.35 6.69 9.80
N ASP A 617 21.18 7.03 10.79
CA ASP A 617 21.08 6.55 12.17
C ASP A 617 19.69 6.80 12.77
N ALA A 618 19.12 7.98 12.49
CA ALA A 618 17.77 8.34 12.91
C ALA A 618 16.68 7.39 12.37
N PHE A 619 16.83 6.89 11.12
CA PHE A 619 15.91 5.90 10.55
C PHE A 619 16.16 4.49 11.10
N ILE A 620 17.42 4.15 11.36
CA ILE A 620 17.85 2.84 11.87
C ILE A 620 17.36 2.62 13.31
N ALA A 621 17.52 3.63 14.16
CA ALA A 621 17.05 3.62 15.56
C ALA A 621 15.52 3.80 15.68
N GLN A 622 14.81 4.14 14.60
CA GLN A 622 13.39 4.48 14.64
C GLN A 622 12.51 3.29 15.02
N LYS A 623 11.74 3.43 16.10
CA LYS A 623 10.57 2.59 16.38
C LYS A 623 9.38 3.15 15.61
N ALA A 624 8.87 2.38 14.65
CA ALA A 624 7.77 2.81 13.76
C ALA A 624 6.92 1.61 13.34
N VAL A 625 5.71 1.87 12.87
CA VAL A 625 4.94 0.90 12.06
C VAL A 625 5.77 0.57 10.81
N ARG A 626 5.79 -0.69 10.36
CA ARG A 626 6.60 -1.15 9.21
C ARG A 626 5.75 -1.96 8.23
N SER A 627 5.96 -1.76 6.94
CA SER A 627 5.49 -2.67 5.89
C SER A 627 6.64 -3.58 5.45
N GLY A 628 6.34 -4.85 5.18
CA GLY A 628 7.31 -5.83 4.72
C GLY A 628 6.72 -6.78 3.67
N ILE A 629 7.58 -7.31 2.81
CA ILE A 629 7.25 -8.30 1.78
C ILE A 629 8.26 -9.45 1.80
N CYS A 630 7.79 -10.69 1.71
CA CYS A 630 8.67 -11.86 1.80
C CYS A 630 8.18 -13.10 1.06
N THR A 631 9.11 -14.01 0.74
CA THR A 631 8.82 -15.36 0.25
C THR A 631 8.92 -16.39 1.37
N THR A 632 8.02 -17.36 1.38
CA THR A 632 7.94 -18.45 2.38
C THR A 632 8.57 -19.76 1.87
N THR A 633 8.67 -20.76 2.74
CA THR A 633 9.17 -22.10 2.39
C THR A 633 8.26 -22.86 1.42
N THR A 634 6.96 -22.57 1.40
CA THR A 634 5.98 -23.09 0.43
C THR A 634 6.01 -22.33 -0.91
N GLY A 635 6.91 -21.35 -1.06
CA GLY A 635 6.95 -20.46 -2.21
C GLY A 635 5.71 -19.55 -2.31
N ASN A 636 4.96 -19.36 -1.22
CA ASN A 636 3.93 -18.32 -1.11
C ASN A 636 4.61 -16.97 -0.84
N LEU A 637 3.91 -15.89 -1.18
CA LEU A 637 4.29 -14.50 -0.89
C LEU A 637 3.50 -14.00 0.33
N ILE A 638 4.16 -13.32 1.26
CA ILE A 638 3.51 -12.57 2.34
C ILE A 638 3.74 -11.07 2.11
N ILE A 639 2.67 -10.27 2.23
CA ILE A 639 2.73 -8.82 2.41
C ILE A 639 2.12 -8.47 3.77
N ALA A 640 2.88 -7.79 4.63
CA ALA A 640 2.57 -7.62 6.04
C ALA A 640 2.76 -6.18 6.54
N ALA A 641 1.82 -5.70 7.35
CA ALA A 641 1.91 -4.49 8.14
C ALA A 641 2.11 -4.85 9.62
N VAL A 642 3.23 -4.41 10.20
CA VAL A 642 3.59 -4.63 11.61
C VAL A 642 3.40 -3.33 12.38
N HIS A 643 2.49 -3.34 13.35
CA HIS A 643 2.03 -2.14 14.05
C HIS A 643 2.73 -1.90 15.39
N ASN A 644 2.25 -0.87 16.11
CA ASN A 644 2.66 -0.60 17.49
C ASN A 644 2.44 -1.85 18.37
N ARG A 645 3.46 -2.27 19.11
CA ARG A 645 3.35 -3.38 20.06
C ARG A 645 2.32 -3.06 21.15
N ALA A 646 1.73 -4.10 21.76
CA ALA A 646 0.77 -3.94 22.83
C ALA A 646 1.37 -3.08 23.97
N GLY A 647 0.73 -1.96 24.31
CA GLY A 647 1.22 -1.01 25.33
C GLY A 647 2.44 -0.17 24.93
N GLY A 648 2.88 -0.15 23.67
CA GLY A 648 4.14 0.51 23.28
C GLY A 648 4.21 1.02 21.84
N ALA A 649 5.44 1.27 21.37
CA ALA A 649 5.73 1.74 20.02
C ALA A 649 5.94 0.60 19.01
N GLY A 650 5.99 0.90 17.71
CA GLY A 650 6.30 -0.09 16.66
C GLY A 650 7.71 -0.70 16.74
N PRO A 651 8.04 -1.65 15.86
CA PRO A 651 9.36 -2.26 15.80
C PRO A 651 10.45 -1.31 15.26
N THR A 652 11.67 -1.52 15.74
CA THR A 652 12.91 -1.16 15.04
C THR A 652 13.11 -2.05 13.81
N LEU A 653 14.09 -1.74 12.94
CA LEU A 653 14.40 -2.59 11.79
C LEU A 653 14.86 -4.00 12.19
N ALA A 654 15.61 -4.13 13.30
CA ALA A 654 16.08 -5.42 13.81
C ALA A 654 14.91 -6.28 14.34
N GLU A 655 14.03 -5.69 15.15
CA GLU A 655 12.79 -6.37 15.59
C GLU A 655 11.92 -6.74 14.38
N HIS A 656 11.81 -5.89 13.35
CA HIS A 656 11.05 -6.20 12.14
C HIS A 656 11.67 -7.38 11.36
N ALA A 657 13.00 -7.46 11.23
CA ALA A 657 13.67 -8.61 10.62
C ALA A 657 13.37 -9.92 11.36
N GLN A 658 13.40 -9.89 12.70
CA GLN A 658 13.06 -11.04 13.56
C GLN A 658 11.58 -11.42 13.43
N LEU A 659 10.66 -10.44 13.39
CA LEU A 659 9.23 -10.70 13.20
C LEU A 659 8.92 -11.30 11.82
N MET A 660 9.59 -10.84 10.75
CA MET A 660 9.47 -11.47 9.43
C MET A 660 10.04 -12.90 9.43
N GLN A 661 11.17 -13.15 10.11
CA GLN A 661 11.70 -14.51 10.28
C GLN A 661 10.72 -15.43 11.02
N LEU A 662 10.06 -14.94 12.08
CA LEU A 662 9.02 -15.66 12.84
C LEU A 662 7.75 -15.94 12.02
N LEU A 663 7.41 -15.10 11.05
CA LEU A 663 6.33 -15.34 10.06
C LEU A 663 6.70 -16.41 9.00
N GLY A 664 7.87 -17.06 9.11
CA GLY A 664 8.30 -18.12 8.19
C GLY A 664 8.96 -17.61 6.91
N CYS A 665 9.37 -16.35 6.85
CA CYS A 665 10.01 -15.76 5.69
C CYS A 665 11.41 -16.35 5.43
N VAL A 666 11.64 -16.80 4.20
CA VAL A 666 12.94 -17.26 3.68
C VAL A 666 13.76 -16.08 3.16
N ASN A 667 13.14 -15.17 2.43
CA ASN A 667 13.76 -13.91 2.02
C ASN A 667 12.76 -12.78 2.25
N ALA A 668 13.16 -11.69 2.89
CA ALA A 668 12.27 -10.59 3.29
C ALA A 668 12.91 -9.21 3.08
N LEU A 669 12.08 -8.26 2.68
CA LEU A 669 12.43 -6.87 2.37
C LEU A 669 11.55 -5.90 3.17
N ASN A 670 12.16 -4.88 3.77
CA ASN A 670 11.43 -3.75 4.35
C ASN A 670 10.93 -2.81 3.24
N LEU A 671 9.67 -2.39 3.34
CA LEU A 671 9.01 -1.39 2.49
C LEU A 671 8.91 -0.05 3.24
N ASP A 672 8.39 1.00 2.60
CA ASP A 672 8.18 2.27 3.29
C ASP A 672 7.22 2.12 4.49
N GLY A 673 7.38 2.93 5.54
CA GLY A 673 6.80 2.67 6.86
C GLY A 673 6.09 3.87 7.50
N GLY A 674 5.91 3.80 8.82
CA GLY A 674 5.25 4.85 9.60
C GLY A 674 3.82 5.12 9.13
N SER A 675 3.56 6.34 8.67
CA SER A 675 2.27 6.73 8.11
C SER A 675 2.02 6.18 6.71
N SER A 676 3.06 5.83 5.94
CA SER A 676 2.91 5.21 4.61
C SER A 676 2.35 3.78 4.70
N THR A 677 2.65 3.08 5.82
CA THR A 677 2.17 1.72 6.09
C THR A 677 0.67 1.63 5.86
N SER A 678 0.26 0.84 4.89
CA SER A 678 -1.15 0.57 4.60
C SER A 678 -1.28 -0.75 3.86
N LEU A 679 -2.24 -1.58 4.28
CA LEU A 679 -2.56 -2.87 3.69
C LEU A 679 -4.03 -2.89 3.26
N TYR A 680 -4.25 -2.87 1.96
CA TYR A 680 -5.56 -2.81 1.33
C TYR A 680 -6.05 -4.22 0.92
N LEU A 681 -7.36 -4.48 1.09
CA LEU A 681 -8.06 -5.66 0.58
C LEU A 681 -9.53 -5.29 0.32
N GLY A 682 -10.08 -5.68 -0.83
CA GLY A 682 -11.54 -5.73 -1.05
C GLY A 682 -12.31 -4.43 -0.81
N GLY A 683 -11.69 -3.27 -1.00
CA GLY A 683 -12.30 -1.96 -0.75
C GLY A 683 -11.93 -1.28 0.57
N GLN A 684 -11.26 -1.97 1.50
CA GLN A 684 -10.90 -1.46 2.84
C GLN A 684 -9.38 -1.44 3.07
N LEU A 685 -8.93 -0.66 4.06
CA LEU A 685 -7.64 -0.91 4.72
C LEU A 685 -7.88 -1.85 5.90
N LEU A 686 -7.03 -2.88 6.04
CA LEU A 686 -7.14 -3.88 7.09
C LEU A 686 -6.39 -3.49 8.37
N ASP A 687 -5.35 -2.67 8.24
CA ASP A 687 -4.36 -2.44 9.31
C ASP A 687 -4.58 -1.16 10.12
N ARG A 688 -5.38 -0.20 9.62
CA ARG A 688 -5.56 1.13 10.22
C ARG A 688 -6.78 1.89 9.68
N SER A 689 -7.28 2.87 10.44
CA SER A 689 -8.27 3.84 9.94
C SER A 689 -7.69 4.67 8.78
N PRO A 690 -8.40 4.85 7.64
CA PRO A 690 -7.84 5.48 6.42
C PRO A 690 -7.30 6.90 6.61
N ASN A 691 -7.92 7.71 7.44
CA ASN A 691 -7.48 9.07 7.79
C ASN A 691 -6.09 9.12 8.48
N THR A 692 -5.61 8.00 9.04
CA THR A 692 -4.26 7.90 9.62
C THR A 692 -3.20 7.47 8.61
N ALA A 693 -3.58 7.04 7.41
CA ALA A 693 -2.66 6.63 6.35
C ALA A 693 -2.23 7.84 5.51
N ALA A 694 -0.95 7.94 5.19
CA ALA A 694 -0.42 8.98 4.32
C ALA A 694 -0.70 8.69 2.84
N ARG A 695 -0.66 9.74 2.01
CA ARG A 695 -0.56 9.58 0.55
C ARG A 695 0.82 8.98 0.23
N VAL A 696 0.85 7.93 -0.58
CA VAL A 696 2.07 7.22 -1.02
C VAL A 696 2.24 7.33 -2.53
N HIS A 697 3.47 7.20 -3.03
CA HIS A 697 3.74 7.25 -4.47
C HIS A 697 3.37 5.93 -5.19
N ASN A 698 3.71 4.79 -4.58
CA ASN A 698 3.65 3.47 -5.21
C ASN A 698 3.35 2.35 -4.19
N GLY A 699 3.03 1.17 -4.71
CA GLY A 699 2.72 -0.04 -3.96
C GLY A 699 2.90 -1.32 -4.79
N VAL A 700 2.65 -2.46 -4.16
CA VAL A 700 2.51 -3.76 -4.83
C VAL A 700 1.04 -4.12 -4.83
N GLY A 701 0.44 -4.28 -6.01
CA GLY A 701 -0.96 -4.71 -6.18
C GLY A 701 -1.07 -6.20 -6.49
N ILE A 702 -2.03 -6.87 -5.87
CA ILE A 702 -2.49 -8.23 -6.18
C ILE A 702 -3.77 -8.12 -7.01
N PHE A 703 -3.85 -8.91 -8.08
CA PHE A 703 -4.94 -8.91 -9.05
C PHE A 703 -5.51 -10.31 -9.20
N LEU A 704 -6.84 -10.42 -9.34
CA LEU A 704 -7.50 -11.66 -9.73
C LEU A 704 -8.06 -11.51 -11.14
N GLN A 705 -7.47 -12.22 -12.08
CA GLN A 705 -7.96 -12.34 -13.44
C GLN A 705 -8.98 -13.51 -13.51
N PRO A 706 -10.08 -13.38 -14.27
CA PRO A 706 -10.94 -14.51 -14.57
C PRO A 706 -10.13 -15.66 -15.16
N ARG A 707 -10.50 -16.91 -14.84
CA ARG A 707 -10.01 -18.06 -15.59
C ARG A 707 -10.45 -17.89 -17.04
N ARG A 708 -9.51 -18.06 -17.97
CA ARG A 708 -9.80 -18.30 -19.39
C ARG A 708 -10.03 -19.78 -19.61
#